data_AF-A0A9P7X5C5-F1
#
_entry.id   AF-A0A9P7X5C5-F1
#
_cell.length_a   1.000
_cell.length_b   1.000
_cell.length_c   1.000
_cell.angle_alpha   90.00
_cell.angle_beta   90.00
_cell.angle_gamma   90.00
#
_symmetry.space_group_name_H-M   'P 1'
#
loop_
_entity.id
_entity.type
_entity.pdbx_description
1 polymer ?
#
loop_
_entity_poly.entity_id
_entity_poly.type
_entity_poly.pdbx_seq_one_letter_code
_entity_poly.pdbx_strand_id
1 'polypeptide(L)'
;MTALTPTMSSLRFDSRTPSPTSSSDASSSTSTSALSTPPALHQNTIDPAARWLVQKYGGTSVGKFAATIAETIVPTYLDQHKVAIVCSARSGSTKALGTTNLLLRAASEALKPVASNGCGDTPVATPGTQTPSRNPLWGRNSPSPPRRSSVSTASSRATSPTRINSLSSHTSTSSFNTTVDIICSEHIKAARELIRDQVLLKDLETEIERDCEALRGYLFAAQVIDEISPRSKDNIVGVGEKLACKLVAAVLQDRGIDAEVVSLETIVLDALQSPSDPPEASLLDGDEFSEGENLGQSFYDRLANALGHRIRQCPPHRVPVITGFFGPVPGSLLRQIGRGYTDLLAALLAVGLDASELQIWKEVDGIFTADPRKVLTARLIPIISPEEAAELTYYGSEVIHPFTMEQVIRRKIPIRIKNVENPQGGGTVIHPNPEPSVAPNDADSLLFSGEMGITPLTTLSQLASAAHSAEREKKVPTAVTIKDHIVVINVNSNRKTISHGFLAKIFGTLDRFGVSVDLISTSEVHVSMAIEDTIGKKAMERLVRELRNSGTVTAHPDMAILSLVGKQMKHMVGIAGRMFSTLAEGNVNIEMISQGASEINISCVIEGRDSTKALNIIHQSCLQITPEAARGRVGPWLF
;
A
#
# COMPACT_ATOMS: atom_id res chain seq x y z
N MET A 1 -23.50 -25.51 78.24
CA MET A 1 -23.21 -24.86 76.95
C MET A 1 -23.34 -25.94 75.89
N THR A 2 -24.54 -26.47 75.60
CA THR A 2 -25.74 -25.78 75.05
C THR A 2 -25.34 -25.01 73.78
N ALA A 3 -25.51 -25.58 72.57
CA ALA A 3 -26.77 -25.70 71.77
C ALA A 3 -27.13 -24.36 71.07
N LEU A 4 -27.72 -24.31 69.88
CA LEU A 4 -28.88 -25.09 69.37
C LEU A 4 -28.87 -25.31 67.83
N THR A 5 -29.60 -26.33 67.39
CA THR A 5 -30.20 -26.46 66.04
C THR A 5 -31.65 -25.98 66.03
N PRO A 6 -32.23 -25.70 64.85
CA PRO A 6 -33.48 -26.35 64.41
C PRO A 6 -33.27 -27.10 63.06
N THR A 7 -33.76 -28.31 62.78
CA THR A 7 -35.15 -28.80 62.55
C THR A 7 -35.91 -28.03 61.44
N MET A 8 -36.65 -28.62 60.49
CA MET A 8 -37.09 -30.02 60.19
C MET A 8 -37.61 -30.08 58.71
N SER A 9 -38.15 -31.13 58.07
CA SER A 9 -38.54 -32.52 58.41
C SER A 9 -38.72 -33.40 57.14
N SER A 10 -38.97 -34.71 57.35
CA SER A 10 -39.77 -35.68 56.55
C SER A 10 -40.77 -35.10 55.51
N LEU A 11 -41.05 -35.72 54.35
CA LEU A 11 -41.64 -37.07 54.17
C LEU A 11 -41.30 -37.78 52.84
N ARG A 12 -41.44 -39.12 52.83
CA ARG A 12 -41.53 -39.97 51.62
C ARG A 12 -42.99 -40.16 51.20
N PHE A 13 -43.28 -40.36 49.90
CA PHE A 13 -44.21 -41.40 49.45
C PHE A 13 -44.02 -41.74 47.96
N ASP A 14 -44.28 -42.99 47.57
CA ASP A 14 -44.29 -43.48 46.19
C ASP A 14 -45.47 -42.94 45.36
N SER A 15 -45.31 -42.80 44.03
CA SER A 15 -45.79 -43.85 43.10
C SER A 15 -45.87 -43.44 41.60
N ARG A 16 -45.66 -44.45 40.75
CA ARG A 16 -46.24 -44.68 39.40
C ARG A 16 -46.02 -43.63 38.28
N THR A 17 -45.25 -44.07 37.29
CA THR A 17 -45.39 -43.69 35.86
C THR A 17 -46.83 -43.87 35.36
N PRO A 18 -47.31 -43.06 34.40
CA PRO A 18 -47.19 -43.51 33.00
C PRO A 18 -46.79 -42.42 32.00
N SER A 19 -46.28 -42.86 30.85
CA SER A 19 -46.08 -42.04 29.64
C SER A 19 -47.38 -41.85 28.85
N PRO A 20 -47.56 -40.71 28.17
CA PRO A 20 -48.27 -40.66 26.89
C PRO A 20 -47.34 -40.28 25.72
N THR A 21 -47.78 -40.60 24.50
CA THR A 21 -47.02 -40.43 23.25
C THR A 21 -47.40 -39.16 22.49
N SER A 22 -46.39 -38.50 21.90
CA SER A 22 -46.43 -37.76 20.62
C SER A 22 -47.65 -36.88 20.27
N SER A 23 -47.40 -35.58 20.14
CA SER A 23 -47.98 -34.77 19.07
C SER A 23 -46.91 -33.81 18.54
N SER A 24 -46.77 -33.73 17.22
CA SER A 24 -45.85 -32.82 16.54
C SER A 24 -46.42 -31.40 16.46
N ASP A 25 -45.56 -30.40 16.58
CA ASP A 25 -45.76 -29.13 15.88
C ASP A 25 -44.42 -28.65 15.32
N ALA A 26 -44.43 -28.09 14.11
CA ALA A 26 -43.24 -27.70 13.38
C ALA A 26 -43.11 -26.17 13.31
N SER A 27 -41.98 -25.63 13.74
CA SER A 27 -41.59 -24.25 13.47
C SER A 27 -40.17 -24.21 12.89
N SER A 28 -40.05 -23.68 11.67
CA SER A 28 -38.80 -23.67 10.92
C SER A 28 -37.86 -22.57 11.39
N SER A 29 -36.76 -22.94 12.05
CA SER A 29 -35.59 -22.09 12.21
C SER A 29 -34.44 -22.65 11.37
N THR A 30 -34.17 -22.00 10.23
CA THR A 30 -33.10 -22.38 9.31
C THR A 30 -31.75 -21.99 9.89
N SER A 31 -31.30 -22.73 10.90
CA SER A 31 -29.96 -22.63 11.43
C SER A 31 -28.96 -23.04 10.35
N THR A 32 -28.16 -22.08 9.89
CA THR A 32 -26.99 -22.34 9.05
C THR A 32 -25.99 -23.13 9.88
N SER A 33 -26.03 -24.45 9.76
CA SER A 33 -25.06 -25.34 10.37
C SER A 33 -23.66 -24.92 9.91
N ALA A 34 -22.76 -24.76 10.87
CA ALA A 34 -21.37 -24.47 10.59
C ALA A 34 -20.82 -25.60 9.70
N LEU A 35 -20.37 -25.24 8.49
CA LEU A 35 -19.76 -26.16 7.54
C LEU A 35 -18.51 -26.77 8.18
N SER A 36 -18.61 -28.03 8.59
CA SER A 36 -17.48 -28.76 9.15
C SER A 36 -16.44 -28.95 8.06
N THR A 37 -15.28 -28.29 8.18
CA THR A 37 -14.16 -28.44 7.24
C THR A 37 -13.82 -29.92 7.06
N PRO A 38 -13.53 -30.39 5.82
CA PRO A 38 -13.04 -31.74 5.58
C PRO A 38 -11.82 -32.08 6.48
N PRO A 39 -11.75 -33.27 7.09
CA PRO A 39 -10.76 -33.61 8.13
C PRO A 39 -9.34 -33.88 7.61
N ALA A 40 -8.95 -33.21 6.52
CA ALA A 40 -7.69 -33.43 5.79
C ALA A 40 -6.98 -32.12 5.40
N LEU A 41 -7.51 -30.93 5.78
CA LEU A 41 -6.85 -29.65 5.51
C LEU A 41 -5.89 -29.26 6.65
N HIS A 42 -4.72 -28.72 6.29
CA HIS A 42 -3.80 -28.05 7.22
C HIS A 42 -4.49 -26.77 7.72
N GLN A 43 -4.65 -26.69 9.05
CA GLN A 43 -5.33 -25.61 9.73
C GLN A 43 -4.36 -24.73 10.51
N ASN A 44 -4.79 -23.50 10.77
CA ASN A 44 -4.08 -22.53 11.59
C ASN A 44 -4.00 -23.02 13.05
N THR A 45 -2.87 -22.82 13.74
CA THR A 45 -2.70 -23.38 15.10
C THR A 45 -3.71 -22.81 16.11
N ILE A 46 -4.41 -23.73 16.78
CA ILE A 46 -5.49 -23.44 17.74
C ILE A 46 -4.93 -23.06 19.12
N ASP A 47 -3.65 -23.34 19.40
CA ASP A 47 -3.00 -23.05 20.68
C ASP A 47 -3.16 -21.57 21.09
N PRO A 48 -3.81 -21.23 22.22
CA PRO A 48 -3.96 -19.84 22.65
C PRO A 48 -2.62 -19.11 22.86
N ALA A 49 -1.53 -19.81 23.18
CA ALA A 49 -0.20 -19.20 23.37
C ALA A 49 0.51 -18.84 22.05
N ALA A 50 0.17 -19.49 20.94
CA ALA A 50 0.76 -19.21 19.63
C ALA A 50 0.45 -17.77 19.18
N ARG A 51 1.49 -16.97 18.91
CA ARG A 51 1.36 -15.56 18.50
C ARG A 51 0.99 -15.45 17.02
N TRP A 52 0.41 -14.31 16.65
CA TRP A 52 0.12 -14.00 15.25
C TRP A 52 1.40 -13.72 14.44
N LEU A 53 1.38 -14.10 13.17
CA LEU A 53 2.39 -13.80 12.16
C LEU A 53 1.66 -13.23 10.93
N VAL A 54 1.93 -11.97 10.60
CA VAL A 54 1.30 -11.32 9.43
C VAL A 54 2.23 -11.46 8.23
N GLN A 55 1.73 -12.05 7.14
CA GLN A 55 2.46 -12.24 5.89
C GLN A 55 1.84 -11.40 4.77
N LYS A 56 2.58 -10.39 4.30
CA LYS A 56 2.17 -9.52 3.21
C LYS A 56 2.85 -9.93 1.91
N TYR A 57 2.08 -10.16 0.85
CA TYR A 57 2.59 -10.53 -0.48
C TYR A 57 2.43 -9.39 -1.49
N GLY A 58 3.49 -9.12 -2.27
CA GLY A 58 3.47 -8.17 -3.38
C GLY A 58 2.62 -8.64 -4.56
N GLY A 59 2.10 -7.71 -5.36
CA GLY A 59 1.21 -8.03 -6.50
C GLY A 59 1.85 -8.92 -7.56
N THR A 60 3.15 -8.74 -7.81
CA THR A 60 3.97 -9.59 -8.69
C THR A 60 4.30 -10.95 -8.06
N SER A 61 4.50 -10.99 -6.74
CA SER A 61 4.63 -12.24 -5.98
C SER A 61 3.37 -13.10 -6.06
N VAL A 62 2.19 -12.49 -5.87
CA VAL A 62 0.88 -13.14 -6.06
C VAL A 62 0.66 -13.56 -7.52
N GLY A 63 1.15 -12.77 -8.48
CA GLY A 63 0.98 -13.05 -9.91
C GLY A 63 1.82 -14.21 -10.45
N LYS A 64 3.04 -14.41 -9.92
CA LYS A 64 3.99 -15.44 -10.38
C LYS A 64 4.07 -16.68 -9.49
N PHE A 65 3.92 -16.51 -8.17
CA PHE A 65 4.37 -17.50 -7.18
C PHE A 65 3.28 -17.94 -6.19
N ALA A 66 2.00 -17.74 -6.52
CA ALA A 66 0.88 -18.23 -5.71
C ALA A 66 0.99 -19.73 -5.36
N ALA A 67 1.52 -20.55 -6.29
CA ALA A 67 1.82 -21.96 -6.03
C ALA A 67 2.88 -22.12 -4.92
N THR A 68 4.04 -21.46 -5.01
CA THR A 68 5.11 -21.49 -4.00
C THR A 68 4.64 -20.98 -2.63
N ILE A 69 3.76 -19.97 -2.62
CA ILE A 69 3.16 -19.44 -1.40
C ILE A 69 2.36 -20.53 -0.67
N ALA A 70 1.56 -21.31 -1.40
CA ALA A 70 0.74 -22.38 -0.84
C ALA A 70 1.50 -23.71 -0.59
N GLU A 71 2.40 -24.14 -1.48
CA GLU A 71 3.15 -25.41 -1.36
C GLU A 71 4.37 -25.33 -0.43
N THR A 72 4.92 -24.14 -0.15
CA THR A 72 6.18 -24.02 0.61
C THR A 72 6.12 -22.97 1.72
N ILE A 73 5.65 -21.75 1.42
CA ILE A 73 5.78 -20.65 2.38
C ILE A 73 4.81 -20.80 3.54
N VAL A 74 3.50 -20.85 3.28
CA VAL A 74 2.48 -20.84 4.35
C VAL A 74 2.59 -22.08 5.26
N PRO A 75 2.69 -23.33 4.77
CA PRO A 75 2.84 -24.52 5.62
C PRO A 75 3.99 -24.44 6.62
N THR A 76 5.11 -23.80 6.26
CA THR A 76 6.30 -23.68 7.11
C THR A 76 6.05 -22.93 8.43
N TYR A 77 4.98 -22.12 8.54
CA TYR A 77 4.69 -21.33 9.74
C TYR A 77 3.39 -21.70 10.47
N LEU A 78 2.45 -22.43 9.84
CA LEU A 78 1.14 -22.76 10.43
C LEU A 78 1.25 -23.52 11.76
N ASP A 79 2.25 -24.40 11.90
CA ASP A 79 2.46 -25.22 13.10
C ASP A 79 2.97 -24.40 14.30
N GLN A 80 3.57 -23.23 14.06
CA GLN A 80 4.24 -22.42 15.07
C GLN A 80 3.52 -21.09 15.38
N HIS A 81 2.79 -20.54 14.42
CA HIS A 81 2.21 -19.20 14.48
C HIS A 81 0.79 -19.18 13.93
N LYS A 82 -0.05 -18.28 14.46
CA LYS A 82 -1.33 -17.96 13.83
C LYS A 82 -1.06 -17.09 12.59
N VAL A 83 -1.07 -17.68 11.41
CA VAL A 83 -0.75 -16.99 10.17
C VAL A 83 -1.96 -16.17 9.71
N ALA A 84 -1.73 -14.91 9.31
CA ALA A 84 -2.69 -14.06 8.61
C ALA A 84 -2.05 -13.50 7.34
N ILE A 85 -2.74 -13.59 6.20
CA ILE A 85 -2.20 -13.31 4.86
C ILE A 85 -2.81 -12.02 4.34
N VAL A 86 -2.00 -11.10 3.80
CA VAL A 86 -2.46 -9.84 3.18
C VAL A 86 -1.93 -9.74 1.75
N CYS A 87 -2.82 -9.59 0.77
CA CYS A 87 -2.45 -9.58 -0.66
C CYS A 87 -2.71 -8.24 -1.34
N SER A 88 -1.73 -7.74 -2.09
CA SER A 88 -1.92 -6.65 -3.07
C SER A 88 -2.57 -7.18 -4.36
N ALA A 89 -3.18 -6.28 -5.16
CA ALA A 89 -3.70 -6.61 -6.49
C ALA A 89 -2.65 -7.29 -7.40
N ARG A 90 -3.10 -8.24 -8.22
CA ARG A 90 -2.24 -9.11 -9.04
C ARG A 90 -1.44 -8.32 -10.09
N SER A 91 -0.26 -8.83 -10.44
CA SER A 91 0.58 -8.31 -11.54
C SER A 91 1.34 -9.46 -12.19
N GLY A 92 1.16 -9.70 -13.49
CA GLY A 92 1.77 -10.86 -14.17
C GLY A 92 3.29 -10.75 -14.28
N SER A 93 3.77 -9.95 -15.24
CA SER A 93 5.22 -9.80 -15.51
C SER A 93 5.88 -8.67 -14.72
N THR A 94 5.20 -7.52 -14.59
CA THR A 94 5.74 -6.28 -13.99
C THR A 94 4.67 -5.52 -13.22
N LYS A 95 5.07 -4.68 -12.25
CA LYS A 95 4.16 -3.73 -11.56
C LYS A 95 3.44 -2.81 -12.55
N ALA A 96 4.12 -2.37 -13.62
CA ALA A 96 3.59 -1.41 -14.59
C ALA A 96 2.38 -1.95 -15.37
N LEU A 97 2.41 -3.23 -15.73
CA LEU A 97 1.29 -3.94 -16.35
C LEU A 97 0.32 -4.56 -15.32
N GLY A 98 0.48 -4.24 -14.04
CA GLY A 98 -0.33 -4.78 -12.94
C GLY A 98 -1.79 -4.32 -12.97
N THR A 99 -2.68 -5.13 -12.39
CA THR A 99 -4.13 -4.90 -12.38
C THR A 99 -4.51 -3.53 -11.84
N THR A 100 -3.83 -2.99 -10.83
CA THR A 100 -4.05 -1.62 -10.32
C THR A 100 -3.87 -0.55 -11.42
N ASN A 101 -2.88 -0.69 -12.31
CA ASN A 101 -2.66 0.26 -13.40
C ASN A 101 -3.71 0.08 -14.51
N LEU A 102 -4.18 -1.15 -14.77
CA LEU A 102 -5.31 -1.41 -15.68
C LEU A 102 -6.63 -0.83 -15.12
N LEU A 103 -6.87 -0.93 -13.82
CA LEU A 103 -8.05 -0.35 -13.16
C LEU A 103 -8.04 1.19 -13.19
N LEU A 104 -6.89 1.81 -12.89
CA LEU A 104 -6.69 3.27 -13.03
C LEU A 104 -6.83 3.73 -14.50
N ARG A 105 -6.39 2.91 -15.46
CA ARG A 105 -6.60 3.14 -16.89
C ARG A 105 -8.07 3.04 -17.28
N ALA A 106 -8.80 2.02 -16.81
CA ALA A 106 -10.23 1.84 -17.08
C ALA A 106 -11.05 3.03 -16.53
N ALA A 107 -10.74 3.52 -15.33
CA ALA A 107 -11.31 4.76 -14.79
C ALA A 107 -11.01 5.98 -15.70
N SER A 108 -9.76 6.10 -16.17
CA SER A 108 -9.35 7.15 -17.12
C SER A 108 -9.91 6.97 -18.54
N GLU A 109 -10.54 5.84 -18.83
CA GLU A 109 -11.21 5.52 -20.10
C GLU A 109 -12.73 5.68 -20.02
N ALA A 110 -13.32 5.58 -18.82
CA ALA A 110 -14.71 5.96 -18.55
C ALA A 110 -14.94 7.48 -18.65
N LEU A 111 -13.98 8.29 -18.16
CA LEU A 111 -13.94 9.75 -18.27
C LEU A 111 -13.61 10.30 -19.67
N LYS A 112 -13.60 9.45 -20.70
CA LYS A 112 -13.45 9.91 -22.09
C LYS A 112 -14.82 9.91 -22.75
N PRO A 113 -15.23 11.01 -23.40
CA PRO A 113 -16.45 11.04 -24.21
C PRO A 113 -16.44 9.89 -25.20
N VAL A 114 -17.57 9.19 -25.33
CA VAL A 114 -17.74 8.15 -26.36
C VAL A 114 -17.57 8.84 -27.71
N ALA A 115 -16.52 8.47 -28.44
CA ALA A 115 -16.27 9.00 -29.76
C ALA A 115 -17.45 8.65 -30.67
N SER A 116 -18.20 9.66 -31.10
CA SER A 116 -19.22 9.51 -32.13
C SER A 116 -18.51 9.13 -33.43
N ASN A 117 -18.64 7.86 -33.83
CA ASN A 117 -18.14 7.40 -35.13
C ASN A 117 -18.75 8.28 -36.22
N GLY A 118 -17.92 9.09 -36.88
CA GLY A 118 -18.37 10.09 -37.83
C GLY A 118 -19.07 9.43 -39.02
N CYS A 119 -20.35 9.75 -39.23
CA CYS A 119 -21.04 9.41 -40.47
C CYS A 119 -20.41 10.24 -41.60
N GLY A 120 -19.59 9.58 -42.43
CA GLY A 120 -18.83 10.20 -43.51
C GLY A 120 -19.68 10.49 -44.74
N ASP A 121 -20.74 11.29 -44.60
CA ASP A 121 -21.59 11.68 -45.72
C ASP A 121 -20.94 12.83 -46.52
N THR A 122 -20.65 12.55 -47.80
CA THR A 122 -20.11 13.52 -48.75
C THR A 122 -21.17 14.56 -49.15
N PRO A 123 -20.84 15.85 -49.28
CA PRO A 123 -21.78 16.88 -49.69
C PRO A 123 -22.14 16.76 -51.18
N VAL A 124 -23.33 16.24 -51.49
CA VAL A 124 -23.93 16.27 -52.83
C VAL A 124 -24.73 17.56 -53.01
N ALA A 125 -24.63 18.18 -54.18
CA ALA A 125 -25.07 19.56 -54.42
C ALA A 125 -26.56 19.73 -54.84
N THR A 126 -27.02 20.97 -54.71
CA THR A 126 -28.37 21.52 -54.96
C THR A 126 -28.85 21.41 -56.43
N PRO A 127 -30.16 21.66 -56.73
CA PRO A 127 -30.51 23.02 -57.24
C PRO A 127 -31.95 23.54 -56.97
N GLY A 128 -32.10 24.88 -56.93
CA GLY A 128 -33.38 25.62 -57.09
C GLY A 128 -34.03 26.10 -55.78
N THR A 129 -34.54 27.34 -55.62
CA THR A 129 -34.80 28.45 -56.58
C THR A 129 -34.49 29.83 -55.94
N GLN A 130 -34.52 30.93 -56.71
CA GLN A 130 -33.77 32.17 -56.44
C GLN A 130 -34.58 33.37 -55.87
N THR A 131 -34.03 34.07 -54.85
CA THR A 131 -33.94 35.56 -54.65
C THR A 131 -35.20 36.48 -54.71
N PRO A 132 -35.15 37.80 -54.38
CA PRO A 132 -34.09 38.63 -53.74
C PRO A 132 -34.53 39.51 -52.52
N SER A 133 -33.53 39.89 -51.70
CA SER A 133 -33.37 41.10 -50.85
C SER A 133 -34.55 42.03 -50.44
N ARG A 134 -34.61 42.40 -49.15
CA ARG A 134 -34.21 43.75 -48.62
C ARG A 134 -34.38 43.90 -47.08
N ASN A 135 -33.35 44.42 -46.41
CA ASN A 135 -33.44 45.19 -45.15
C ASN A 135 -33.73 46.68 -45.50
N PRO A 136 -34.05 47.64 -44.57
CA PRO A 136 -33.63 47.70 -43.15
C PRO A 136 -34.55 48.42 -42.10
N LEU A 137 -34.03 48.54 -40.86
CA LEU A 137 -34.14 49.67 -39.90
C LEU A 137 -35.44 50.01 -39.10
N TRP A 138 -35.20 50.41 -37.82
CA TRP A 138 -36.10 51.04 -36.82
C TRP A 138 -37.37 50.26 -36.38
N GLY A 139 -37.96 50.48 -35.20
CA GLY A 139 -37.62 51.35 -34.06
C GLY A 139 -38.53 51.13 -32.84
N ARG A 140 -38.21 51.73 -31.68
CA ARG A 140 -38.92 51.61 -30.37
C ARG A 140 -40.45 51.74 -30.42
N ASN A 141 -41.18 50.96 -29.60
CA ASN A 141 -41.94 51.47 -28.43
C ASN A 141 -42.67 50.36 -27.63
N SER A 142 -43.07 50.70 -26.39
CA SER A 142 -43.86 49.90 -25.42
C SER A 142 -45.24 50.58 -25.18
N PRO A 143 -46.10 50.18 -24.20
CA PRO A 143 -46.30 48.90 -23.49
C PRO A 143 -47.81 48.48 -23.34
N SER A 144 -48.07 47.39 -22.59
CA SER A 144 -49.31 47.09 -21.81
C SER A 144 -50.41 46.20 -22.44
N PRO A 145 -51.23 45.47 -21.62
CA PRO A 145 -52.11 44.34 -22.01
C PRO A 145 -53.62 44.75 -21.84
N PRO A 146 -54.70 43.95 -21.48
CA PRO A 146 -54.79 42.60 -20.85
C PRO A 146 -55.99 41.66 -21.23
N ARG A 147 -56.10 40.57 -20.44
CA ARG A 147 -57.32 39.81 -20.00
C ARG A 147 -57.94 38.64 -20.82
N ARG A 148 -57.77 37.44 -20.21
CA ARG A 148 -58.80 36.42 -19.83
C ARG A 148 -59.83 35.88 -20.83
N SER A 149 -59.85 34.54 -20.94
CA SER A 149 -61.03 33.69 -20.58
C SER A 149 -60.61 32.22 -20.30
N SER A 150 -61.53 31.42 -19.75
CA SER A 150 -61.36 29.99 -19.35
C SER A 150 -62.18 29.06 -20.29
N VAL A 151 -62.22 27.72 -20.16
CA VAL A 151 -63.14 26.93 -19.28
C VAL A 151 -62.97 25.41 -19.52
N SER A 152 -63.14 24.56 -18.48
CA SER A 152 -63.40 23.09 -18.47
C SER A 152 -62.33 22.12 -19.06
N THR A 153 -61.97 20.93 -18.52
CA THR A 153 -62.61 19.81 -17.76
C THR A 153 -63.58 18.92 -18.56
N ALA A 154 -63.57 17.58 -18.50
CA ALA A 154 -62.64 16.56 -17.93
C ALA A 154 -63.11 15.13 -18.34
N SER A 155 -62.36 14.08 -17.96
CA SER A 155 -62.83 12.68 -17.77
C SER A 155 -63.09 11.83 -19.05
N SER A 156 -62.95 10.49 -19.09
CA SER A 156 -62.07 9.52 -18.39
C SER A 156 -62.19 8.12 -19.04
N ARG A 157 -61.30 7.18 -18.68
CA ARG A 157 -61.50 5.69 -18.63
C ARG A 157 -61.64 4.93 -19.99
N ALA A 158 -61.04 3.76 -20.24
CA ALA A 158 -59.92 3.01 -19.64
C ALA A 158 -59.54 1.79 -20.55
N THR A 159 -58.69 0.89 -20.04
CA THR A 159 -58.42 -0.52 -20.41
C THR A 159 -57.22 -0.88 -21.30
N SER A 160 -56.24 -1.48 -20.59
CA SER A 160 -55.45 -2.67 -20.96
C SER A 160 -54.17 -2.52 -21.81
N PRO A 161 -53.15 -3.39 -21.58
CA PRO A 161 -51.76 -3.07 -21.91
C PRO A 161 -51.19 -3.85 -23.11
N THR A 162 -50.28 -3.22 -23.86
CA THR A 162 -49.52 -3.86 -24.94
C THR A 162 -48.02 -3.65 -24.77
N ARG A 163 -47.34 -4.77 -24.46
CA ARG A 163 -45.91 -5.05 -24.72
C ARG A 163 -44.90 -3.94 -24.41
N ILE A 164 -44.24 -4.06 -23.25
CA ILE A 164 -42.87 -3.55 -23.10
C ILE A 164 -42.01 -4.30 -24.12
N ASN A 165 -41.53 -3.60 -25.16
CA ASN A 165 -40.49 -4.14 -26.02
C ASN A 165 -39.19 -4.24 -25.22
N SER A 166 -38.52 -5.40 -25.32
CA SER A 166 -37.16 -5.58 -24.83
C SER A 166 -36.22 -4.57 -25.49
N LEU A 167 -35.55 -3.72 -24.71
CA LEU A 167 -34.44 -2.92 -25.21
C LEU A 167 -33.25 -3.87 -25.48
N SER A 168 -33.15 -4.35 -26.72
CA SER A 168 -31.95 -5.02 -27.21
C SER A 168 -30.77 -4.05 -27.16
N SER A 169 -29.73 -4.42 -26.42
CA SER A 169 -28.58 -3.57 -26.10
C SER A 169 -27.72 -3.26 -27.33
N HIS A 170 -28.00 -2.13 -27.99
CA HIS A 170 -27.04 -1.47 -28.90
C HIS A 170 -26.03 -0.65 -28.10
N THR A 171 -25.28 -1.32 -27.22
CA THR A 171 -24.14 -0.71 -26.52
C THR A 171 -23.00 -0.50 -27.50
N SER A 172 -22.69 0.77 -27.81
CA SER A 172 -21.35 1.13 -28.26
C SER A 172 -20.36 0.68 -27.18
N THR A 173 -19.39 -0.17 -27.54
CA THR A 173 -18.47 -0.78 -26.57
C THR A 173 -17.49 0.27 -26.05
N SER A 174 -17.85 0.96 -24.96
CA SER A 174 -17.01 1.94 -24.28
C SER A 174 -15.64 1.35 -23.96
N SER A 175 -14.58 2.10 -24.23
CA SER A 175 -13.20 1.58 -24.28
C SER A 175 -12.73 0.90 -22.98
N PHE A 176 -13.26 1.30 -21.82
CA PHE A 176 -12.96 0.66 -20.54
C PHE A 176 -13.40 -0.82 -20.47
N ASN A 177 -14.41 -1.25 -21.25
CA ASN A 177 -14.87 -2.64 -21.25
C ASN A 177 -13.75 -3.57 -21.70
N THR A 178 -13.04 -3.24 -22.78
CA THR A 178 -11.88 -4.00 -23.25
C THR A 178 -10.78 -4.09 -22.20
N THR A 179 -10.58 -3.03 -21.40
CA THR A 179 -9.62 -3.04 -20.27
C THR A 179 -10.11 -3.95 -19.13
N VAL A 180 -11.41 -4.02 -18.84
CA VAL A 180 -12.00 -4.98 -17.89
C VAL A 180 -11.96 -6.42 -18.43
N ASP A 181 -12.14 -6.63 -19.73
CA ASP A 181 -12.05 -7.94 -20.39
C ASP A 181 -10.63 -8.51 -20.28
N ILE A 182 -9.61 -7.66 -20.43
CA ILE A 182 -8.20 -8.01 -20.16
C ILE A 182 -8.01 -8.42 -18.70
N ILE A 183 -8.50 -7.62 -17.74
CA ILE A 183 -8.41 -7.95 -16.30
C ILE A 183 -9.07 -9.29 -15.99
N CYS A 184 -10.28 -9.54 -16.51
CA CYS A 184 -11.04 -10.76 -16.28
C CYS A 184 -10.33 -11.98 -16.89
N SER A 185 -9.98 -11.92 -18.18
CA SER A 185 -9.31 -13.02 -18.88
C SER A 185 -7.93 -13.34 -18.32
N GLU A 186 -7.17 -12.35 -17.85
CA GLU A 186 -5.91 -12.59 -17.14
C GLU A 186 -6.11 -13.31 -15.78
N HIS A 187 -7.18 -13.02 -15.04
CA HIS A 187 -7.46 -13.69 -13.76
C HIS A 187 -7.96 -15.12 -13.96
N ILE A 188 -8.88 -15.33 -14.91
CA ILE A 188 -9.38 -16.68 -15.29
C ILE A 188 -8.21 -17.54 -15.81
N LYS A 189 -7.33 -16.97 -16.64
CA LYS A 189 -6.12 -17.68 -17.09
C LYS A 189 -5.24 -18.12 -15.91
N ALA A 190 -4.96 -17.22 -14.97
CA ALA A 190 -4.14 -17.55 -13.81
C ALA A 190 -4.79 -18.62 -12.90
N ALA A 191 -6.12 -18.58 -12.73
CA ALA A 191 -6.86 -19.62 -12.01
C ALA A 191 -6.67 -21.01 -12.67
N ARG A 192 -6.85 -21.09 -13.99
CA ARG A 192 -6.67 -22.32 -14.80
C ARG A 192 -5.23 -22.85 -14.81
N GLU A 193 -4.23 -21.98 -14.62
CA GLU A 193 -2.81 -22.36 -14.56
C GLU A 193 -2.36 -22.82 -13.16
N LEU A 194 -3.12 -22.52 -12.10
CA LEU A 194 -2.71 -22.76 -10.70
C LEU A 194 -3.54 -23.82 -9.97
N ILE A 195 -4.85 -23.90 -10.23
CA ILE A 195 -5.82 -24.73 -9.50
C ILE A 195 -6.03 -26.05 -10.26
N ARG A 196 -6.04 -27.16 -9.51
CA ARG A 196 -6.23 -28.53 -10.01
C ARG A 196 -7.68 -28.99 -9.83
N ASP A 197 -8.31 -28.67 -8.71
CA ASP A 197 -9.73 -28.99 -8.45
C ASP A 197 -10.68 -28.20 -9.37
N GLN A 198 -11.49 -28.94 -10.14
CA GLN A 198 -12.46 -28.40 -11.10
C GLN A 198 -13.67 -27.75 -10.42
N VAL A 199 -13.98 -28.09 -9.17
CA VAL A 199 -15.08 -27.46 -8.41
C VAL A 199 -14.64 -26.06 -7.97
N LEU A 200 -13.53 -25.98 -7.22
CA LEU A 200 -12.95 -24.70 -6.77
C LEU A 200 -12.62 -23.77 -7.94
N LEU A 201 -12.09 -24.30 -9.05
CA LEU A 201 -11.83 -23.52 -10.26
C LEU A 201 -13.10 -22.89 -10.83
N LYS A 202 -14.19 -23.67 -10.98
CA LYS A 202 -15.45 -23.17 -11.55
C LYS A 202 -16.14 -22.15 -10.67
N ASP A 203 -16.12 -22.37 -9.35
CA ASP A 203 -16.70 -21.42 -8.40
C ASP A 203 -15.89 -20.10 -8.40
N LEU A 204 -14.55 -20.17 -8.48
CA LEU A 204 -13.69 -19.00 -8.63
C LEU A 204 -13.89 -18.26 -9.96
N GLU A 205 -14.05 -18.96 -11.09
CA GLU A 205 -14.37 -18.34 -12.37
C GLU A 205 -15.68 -17.54 -12.29
N THR A 206 -16.73 -18.15 -11.71
CA THR A 206 -18.03 -17.51 -11.50
C THR A 206 -17.92 -16.29 -10.58
N GLU A 207 -17.09 -16.35 -9.53
CA GLU A 207 -16.80 -15.24 -8.63
C GLU A 207 -16.06 -14.08 -9.32
N ILE A 208 -15.08 -14.37 -10.17
CA ILE A 208 -14.30 -13.38 -10.95
C ILE A 208 -15.20 -12.69 -11.96
N GLU A 209 -15.98 -13.44 -12.74
CA GLU A 209 -16.89 -12.86 -13.74
C GLU A 209 -17.92 -11.93 -13.09
N ARG A 210 -18.49 -12.32 -11.94
CA ARG A 210 -19.43 -11.49 -11.16
C ARG A 210 -18.79 -10.18 -10.66
N ASP A 211 -17.59 -10.24 -10.09
CA ASP A 211 -16.90 -9.03 -9.61
C ASP A 211 -16.44 -8.12 -10.78
N CYS A 212 -16.07 -8.69 -11.93
CA CYS A 212 -15.76 -7.92 -13.14
C CYS A 212 -17.01 -7.27 -13.77
N GLU A 213 -18.17 -7.93 -13.76
CA GLU A 213 -19.43 -7.34 -14.24
C GLU A 213 -19.91 -6.21 -13.31
N ALA A 214 -19.78 -6.38 -11.99
CA ALA A 214 -20.03 -5.31 -11.03
C ALA A 214 -19.13 -4.08 -11.30
N LEU A 215 -17.86 -4.29 -11.66
CA LEU A 215 -16.94 -3.23 -12.08
C LEU A 215 -17.37 -2.57 -13.41
N ARG A 216 -17.85 -3.33 -14.42
CA ARG A 216 -18.41 -2.74 -15.65
C ARG A 216 -19.60 -1.82 -15.34
N GLY A 217 -20.53 -2.27 -14.50
CA GLY A 217 -21.66 -1.46 -14.04
C GLY A 217 -21.23 -0.19 -13.30
N TYR A 218 -20.21 -0.28 -12.44
CA TYR A 218 -19.67 0.88 -11.72
C TYR A 218 -18.99 1.91 -12.66
N LEU A 219 -18.19 1.44 -13.62
CA LEU A 219 -17.54 2.29 -14.62
C LEU A 219 -18.55 2.92 -15.59
N PHE A 220 -19.62 2.20 -15.94
CA PHE A 220 -20.73 2.75 -16.73
C PHE A 220 -21.47 3.86 -15.97
N ALA A 221 -21.77 3.66 -14.68
CA ALA A 221 -22.36 4.70 -13.84
C ALA A 221 -21.47 5.96 -13.76
N ALA A 222 -20.15 5.78 -13.59
CA ALA A 222 -19.20 6.88 -13.63
C ALA A 222 -19.17 7.62 -14.99
N GLN A 223 -19.21 6.89 -16.11
CA GLN A 223 -19.29 7.49 -17.45
C GLN A 223 -20.61 8.25 -17.69
N VAL A 224 -21.72 7.85 -17.05
CA VAL A 224 -23.01 8.57 -17.12
C VAL A 224 -23.01 9.85 -16.28
N ILE A 225 -22.19 9.90 -15.22
CA ILE A 225 -22.00 11.09 -14.37
C ILE A 225 -20.97 12.06 -14.96
N ASP A 226 -20.08 11.58 -15.84
CA ASP A 226 -18.89 12.28 -16.37
C ASP A 226 -17.88 12.72 -15.27
N GLU A 227 -17.93 12.06 -14.11
CA GLU A 227 -17.06 12.34 -12.96
C GLU A 227 -16.62 11.05 -12.25
N ILE A 228 -15.38 11.01 -11.76
CA ILE A 228 -14.88 9.98 -10.84
C ILE A 228 -14.28 10.67 -9.64
N SER A 229 -15.06 10.70 -8.55
CA SER A 229 -14.57 11.19 -7.25
C SER A 229 -13.34 10.39 -6.78
N PRO A 230 -12.45 10.98 -5.95
CA PRO A 230 -11.33 10.25 -5.34
C PRO A 230 -11.77 8.97 -4.60
N ARG A 231 -12.92 9.01 -3.91
CA ARG A 231 -13.54 7.85 -3.25
C ARG A 231 -13.96 6.76 -4.25
N SER A 232 -14.50 7.15 -5.40
CA SER A 232 -14.86 6.21 -6.48
C SER A 232 -13.62 5.54 -7.08
N LYS A 233 -12.52 6.29 -7.20
CA LYS A 233 -11.22 5.80 -7.70
C LYS A 233 -10.58 4.80 -6.73
N ASP A 234 -10.66 5.04 -5.42
CA ASP A 234 -10.19 4.11 -4.38
C ASP A 234 -10.97 2.78 -4.46
N ASN A 235 -12.30 2.83 -4.56
CA ASN A 235 -13.16 1.65 -4.71
C ASN A 235 -12.84 0.85 -5.98
N ILE A 236 -12.65 1.52 -7.13
CA ILE A 236 -12.28 0.88 -8.41
C ILE A 236 -10.95 0.12 -8.26
N VAL A 237 -9.97 0.68 -7.55
CA VAL A 237 -8.69 0.00 -7.30
C VAL A 237 -8.87 -1.23 -6.40
N GLY A 238 -9.65 -1.13 -5.32
CA GLY A 238 -9.84 -2.22 -4.34
C GLY A 238 -10.40 -3.53 -4.92
N VAL A 239 -11.06 -3.49 -6.09
CA VAL A 239 -11.47 -4.69 -6.84
C VAL A 239 -10.25 -5.54 -7.22
N GLY A 240 -9.09 -4.93 -7.49
CA GLY A 240 -7.85 -5.63 -7.80
C GLY A 240 -7.33 -6.48 -6.64
N GLU A 241 -7.31 -5.92 -5.43
CA GLU A 241 -7.00 -6.66 -4.21
C GLU A 241 -8.01 -7.79 -3.95
N LYS A 242 -9.31 -7.53 -4.14
CA LYS A 242 -10.38 -8.52 -3.96
C LYS A 242 -10.20 -9.74 -4.88
N LEU A 243 -9.98 -9.52 -6.18
CA LEU A 243 -9.71 -10.59 -7.16
C LEU A 243 -8.44 -11.38 -6.80
N ALA A 244 -7.38 -10.70 -6.37
CA ALA A 244 -6.11 -11.33 -5.98
C ALA A 244 -6.26 -12.22 -4.72
N CYS A 245 -7.03 -11.77 -3.72
CA CYS A 245 -7.27 -12.55 -2.49
C CYS A 245 -8.06 -13.83 -2.75
N LYS A 246 -9.08 -13.77 -3.63
CA LYS A 246 -9.86 -14.95 -4.01
C LYS A 246 -9.01 -16.01 -4.71
N LEU A 247 -8.15 -15.58 -5.64
CA LEU A 247 -7.20 -16.48 -6.30
C LEU A 247 -6.25 -17.13 -5.28
N VAL A 248 -5.68 -16.37 -4.34
CA VAL A 248 -4.77 -16.92 -3.31
C VAL A 248 -5.50 -17.88 -2.36
N ALA A 249 -6.71 -17.55 -1.91
CA ALA A 249 -7.49 -18.44 -1.03
C ALA A 249 -7.88 -19.76 -1.72
N ALA A 250 -8.32 -19.71 -2.98
CA ALA A 250 -8.64 -20.91 -3.74
C ALA A 250 -7.40 -21.78 -4.02
N VAL A 251 -6.24 -21.16 -4.27
CA VAL A 251 -4.96 -21.89 -4.41
C VAL A 251 -4.49 -22.48 -3.07
N LEU A 252 -4.73 -21.83 -1.93
CA LEU A 252 -4.47 -22.43 -0.62
C LEU A 252 -5.37 -23.66 -0.37
N GLN A 253 -6.66 -23.57 -0.70
CA GLN A 253 -7.62 -24.68 -0.59
C GLN A 253 -7.26 -25.86 -1.52
N ASP A 254 -6.86 -25.60 -2.78
CA ASP A 254 -6.36 -26.61 -3.74
C ASP A 254 -5.13 -27.38 -3.21
N ARG A 255 -4.29 -26.72 -2.41
CA ARG A 255 -3.10 -27.32 -1.78
C ARG A 255 -3.37 -27.87 -0.37
N GLY A 256 -4.63 -27.95 0.02
CA GLY A 256 -5.03 -28.60 1.27
C GLY A 256 -4.93 -27.69 2.51
N ILE A 257 -5.05 -26.37 2.39
CA ILE A 257 -5.01 -25.43 3.52
C ILE A 257 -6.39 -24.78 3.72
N ASP A 258 -6.91 -24.78 4.94
CA ASP A 258 -8.23 -24.19 5.26
C ASP A 258 -8.15 -22.66 5.32
N ALA A 259 -8.42 -21.99 4.19
CA ALA A 259 -8.29 -20.55 4.02
C ALA A 259 -9.65 -19.85 3.80
N GLU A 260 -9.80 -18.62 4.31
CA GLU A 260 -11.03 -17.82 4.20
C GLU A 260 -10.72 -16.41 3.66
N VAL A 261 -11.48 -15.94 2.66
CA VAL A 261 -11.32 -14.59 2.12
C VAL A 261 -12.00 -13.57 3.04
N VAL A 262 -11.23 -12.65 3.60
CA VAL A 262 -11.73 -11.55 4.44
C VAL A 262 -11.62 -10.24 3.67
N SER A 263 -12.75 -9.74 3.17
CA SER A 263 -12.83 -8.34 2.72
C SER A 263 -12.94 -7.39 3.90
N LEU A 264 -12.23 -6.27 3.79
CA LEU A 264 -12.21 -5.17 4.75
C LEU A 264 -12.80 -3.87 4.18
N GLU A 265 -13.54 -3.94 3.08
CA GLU A 265 -14.13 -2.78 2.37
C GLU A 265 -14.97 -1.83 3.27
N THR A 266 -15.52 -2.32 4.39
CA THR A 266 -16.31 -1.52 5.35
C THR A 266 -15.54 -1.05 6.58
N ILE A 267 -14.36 -1.59 6.90
CA ILE A 267 -13.79 -1.52 8.27
C ILE A 267 -13.50 -0.09 8.73
N VAL A 268 -13.22 0.85 7.81
CA VAL A 268 -13.05 2.27 8.13
C VAL A 268 -14.37 2.93 8.55
N LEU A 269 -15.51 2.53 7.99
CA LEU A 269 -16.83 2.99 8.45
C LEU A 269 -17.11 2.45 9.85
N ASP A 270 -16.86 1.15 10.05
CA ASP A 270 -17.04 0.47 11.35
C ASP A 270 -16.17 1.11 12.44
N ALA A 271 -14.91 1.45 12.12
CA ALA A 271 -13.95 2.12 13.02
C ALA A 271 -14.28 3.60 13.31
N LEU A 272 -15.01 4.28 12.42
CA LEU A 272 -15.49 5.65 12.62
C LEU A 272 -16.84 5.71 13.35
N GLN A 273 -17.60 4.61 13.38
CA GLN A 273 -18.90 4.50 14.07
C GLN A 273 -18.82 3.93 15.50
N SER A 274 -17.62 3.69 16.03
CA SER A 274 -17.41 3.11 17.37
C SER A 274 -17.95 4.05 18.47
N PRO A 275 -18.91 3.62 19.32
CA PRO A 275 -19.68 4.50 20.22
C PRO A 275 -18.97 4.81 21.56
N SER A 276 -17.64 4.92 21.56
CA SER A 276 -16.81 4.90 22.77
C SER A 276 -16.38 6.26 23.32
N ASP A 277 -16.62 7.36 22.59
CA ASP A 277 -16.29 8.73 23.00
C ASP A 277 -17.38 9.73 22.50
N PRO A 278 -17.41 11.00 22.97
CA PRO A 278 -18.44 11.96 22.61
C PRO A 278 -18.47 12.32 21.11
N PRO A 279 -19.63 12.74 20.58
CA PRO A 279 -19.73 13.23 19.21
C PRO A 279 -19.11 14.63 19.06
N GLU A 280 -17.80 14.69 18.82
CA GLU A 280 -17.25 15.81 18.05
C GLU A 280 -17.84 15.73 16.63
N ALA A 281 -18.46 16.84 16.23
CA ALA A 281 -19.56 16.88 15.27
C ALA A 281 -19.30 16.21 13.91
N SER A 282 -20.31 15.50 13.43
CA SER A 282 -20.79 15.61 12.04
C SER A 282 -19.79 15.38 10.88
N LEU A 283 -18.77 14.52 11.04
CA LEU A 283 -17.80 14.13 9.98
C LEU A 283 -18.40 13.39 8.75
N LEU A 284 -19.71 13.45 8.55
CA LEU A 284 -20.44 12.96 7.38
C LEU A 284 -21.32 14.04 6.72
N ASP A 285 -21.59 15.17 7.37
CA ASP A 285 -22.41 16.27 6.86
C ASP A 285 -21.55 17.41 6.28
N GLY A 286 -21.01 17.18 5.08
CA GLY A 286 -20.67 18.23 4.12
C GLY A 286 -19.47 19.16 4.41
N ASP A 287 -19.00 19.30 5.65
CA ASP A 287 -17.87 20.17 5.96
C ASP A 287 -16.58 19.67 5.30
N GLU A 288 -15.88 20.59 4.64
CA GLU A 288 -14.67 20.30 3.88
C GLU A 288 -13.53 19.97 4.85
N PHE A 289 -13.10 18.70 4.89
CA PHE A 289 -11.73 18.36 5.30
C PHE A 289 -10.77 19.21 4.48
N SER A 290 -10.21 20.25 5.10
CA SER A 290 -9.36 21.22 4.42
C SER A 290 -8.21 20.49 3.73
N GLU A 291 -7.98 20.77 2.44
CA GLU A 291 -7.12 19.99 1.55
C GLU A 291 -5.65 19.98 2.00
N GLY A 292 -5.31 19.11 2.96
CA GLY A 292 -3.99 19.05 3.59
C GLY A 292 -3.97 18.51 5.02
N GLU A 293 -5.12 18.29 5.68
CA GLU A 293 -5.12 17.63 6.99
C GLU A 293 -4.70 16.15 6.87
N ASN A 294 -3.56 15.83 7.48
CA ASN A 294 -3.03 14.47 7.56
C ASN A 294 -3.82 13.64 8.60
N LEU A 295 -4.08 12.38 8.27
CA LEU A 295 -4.72 11.42 9.17
C LEU A 295 -3.95 11.28 10.49
N GLY A 296 -4.55 11.72 11.60
CA GLY A 296 -3.94 11.69 12.94
C GLY A 296 -3.80 10.27 13.52
N GLN A 297 -2.84 10.08 14.44
CA GLN A 297 -2.54 8.75 15.00
C GLN A 297 -3.75 8.03 15.62
N SER A 298 -4.67 8.76 16.24
CA SER A 298 -5.87 8.18 16.85
C SER A 298 -6.80 7.49 15.83
N PHE A 299 -6.77 7.89 14.56
CA PHE A 299 -7.43 7.17 13.48
C PHE A 299 -6.77 5.81 13.23
N TYR A 300 -5.43 5.79 13.13
CA TYR A 300 -4.66 4.56 12.91
C TYR A 300 -4.77 3.57 14.08
N ASP A 301 -4.76 4.05 15.32
CA ASP A 301 -4.95 3.20 16.51
C ASP A 301 -6.37 2.60 16.56
N ARG A 302 -7.42 3.39 16.26
CA ARG A 302 -8.80 2.88 16.14
C ARG A 302 -8.93 1.85 15.02
N LEU A 303 -8.37 2.14 13.85
CA LEU A 303 -8.39 1.25 12.68
C LEU A 303 -7.65 -0.07 12.97
N ALA A 304 -6.47 -0.03 13.58
CA ALA A 304 -5.74 -1.22 14.00
C ALA A 304 -6.56 -2.08 14.99
N ASN A 305 -7.20 -1.46 15.98
CA ASN A 305 -8.08 -2.16 16.91
C ASN A 305 -9.26 -2.83 16.18
N ALA A 306 -9.93 -2.12 15.27
CA ALA A 306 -11.06 -2.67 14.49
C ALA A 306 -10.63 -3.85 13.59
N LEU A 307 -9.49 -3.73 12.90
CA LEU A 307 -8.88 -4.81 12.12
C LEU A 307 -8.61 -6.05 12.98
N GLY A 308 -7.98 -5.87 14.13
CA GLY A 308 -7.71 -6.94 15.09
C GLY A 308 -8.98 -7.65 15.57
N HIS A 309 -10.04 -6.90 15.86
CA HIS A 309 -11.34 -7.47 16.25
C HIS A 309 -11.99 -8.24 15.10
N ARG A 310 -12.00 -7.69 13.87
CA ARG A 310 -12.60 -8.34 12.69
C ARG A 310 -11.92 -9.66 12.33
N ILE A 311 -10.61 -9.78 12.53
CA ILE A 311 -9.90 -11.06 12.32
C ILE A 311 -10.08 -12.03 13.49
N ARG A 312 -10.13 -11.55 14.74
CA ARG A 312 -10.45 -12.38 15.92
C ARG A 312 -11.89 -12.93 15.91
N GLN A 313 -12.77 -12.43 15.03
CA GLN A 313 -14.11 -12.97 14.77
C GLN A 313 -14.16 -14.11 13.72
N CYS A 314 -13.12 -14.28 12.89
CA CYS A 314 -13.05 -15.40 11.94
C CYS A 314 -12.76 -16.72 12.66
N PRO A 315 -13.08 -17.89 12.07
CA PRO A 315 -12.84 -19.18 12.71
C PRO A 315 -11.34 -19.39 13.01
N PRO A 316 -10.94 -19.72 14.25
CA PRO A 316 -9.53 -19.68 14.67
C PRO A 316 -8.65 -20.75 14.02
N HIS A 317 -9.25 -21.77 13.40
CA HIS A 317 -8.57 -22.81 12.64
C HIS A 317 -8.31 -22.42 11.17
N ARG A 318 -8.88 -21.31 10.67
CA ARG A 318 -8.67 -20.86 9.29
C ARG A 318 -7.54 -19.88 9.15
N VAL A 319 -6.97 -19.84 7.96
CA VAL A 319 -6.00 -18.83 7.52
C VAL A 319 -6.77 -17.69 6.85
N PRO A 320 -6.88 -16.49 7.48
CA PRO A 320 -7.55 -15.36 6.86
C PRO A 320 -6.68 -14.79 5.73
N VAL A 321 -7.24 -14.72 4.52
CA VAL A 321 -6.65 -14.11 3.32
C VAL A 321 -7.33 -12.78 3.09
N ILE A 322 -6.61 -11.70 3.38
CA ILE A 322 -7.16 -10.38 3.68
C ILE A 322 -6.92 -9.42 2.51
N THR A 323 -7.99 -8.71 2.11
CA THR A 323 -7.91 -7.70 1.05
C THR A 323 -6.93 -6.60 1.42
N GLY A 324 -5.95 -6.34 0.54
CA GLY A 324 -5.01 -5.24 0.73
C GLY A 324 -5.63 -3.84 0.75
N PHE A 325 -6.89 -3.72 0.34
CA PHE A 325 -7.75 -2.56 0.44
C PHE A 325 -8.69 -2.70 1.66
N PHE A 326 -8.83 -1.61 2.42
CA PHE A 326 -9.56 -1.56 3.70
C PHE A 326 -10.65 -0.48 3.74
N GLY A 327 -11.20 -0.14 2.56
CA GLY A 327 -12.29 0.83 2.43
C GLY A 327 -11.83 2.27 2.18
N PRO A 328 -12.80 3.18 1.96
CA PRO A 328 -12.53 4.58 1.65
C PRO A 328 -12.13 5.36 2.90
N VAL A 329 -11.00 6.06 2.83
CA VAL A 329 -10.43 6.86 3.92
C VAL A 329 -10.72 8.36 3.69
N PRO A 330 -10.95 9.18 4.73
CA PRO A 330 -11.04 10.64 4.58
C PRO A 330 -9.86 11.21 3.79
N GLY A 331 -10.13 12.14 2.87
CA GLY A 331 -9.12 12.68 1.95
C GLY A 331 -8.66 11.76 0.81
N SER A 332 -9.22 10.55 0.67
CA SER A 332 -8.87 9.47 -0.27
C SER A 332 -7.57 8.71 0.05
N LEU A 333 -7.66 7.37 -0.02
CA LEU A 333 -6.59 6.43 0.25
C LEU A 333 -5.39 6.65 -0.69
N LEU A 334 -5.66 6.81 -1.98
CA LEU A 334 -4.63 7.05 -3.00
C LEU A 334 -4.01 8.45 -2.94
N ARG A 335 -4.61 9.42 -2.24
CA ARG A 335 -4.06 10.78 -2.04
C ARG A 335 -3.29 10.91 -0.72
N GLN A 336 -3.83 10.37 0.37
CA GLN A 336 -3.21 10.42 1.71
C GLN A 336 -2.03 9.43 1.86
N ILE A 337 -2.17 8.20 1.37
CA ILE A 337 -1.21 7.10 1.60
C ILE A 337 -0.51 6.66 0.30
N GLY A 338 -1.13 6.88 -0.86
CA GLY A 338 -0.49 6.64 -2.16
C GLY A 338 -0.13 5.16 -2.42
N ARG A 339 0.99 4.94 -3.11
CA ARG A 339 1.42 3.59 -3.57
C ARG A 339 2.13 2.79 -2.46
N GLY A 340 1.39 2.51 -1.40
CA GLY A 340 1.88 1.71 -0.25
C GLY A 340 0.79 1.16 0.68
N TYR A 341 -0.50 1.42 0.42
CA TYR A 341 -1.59 1.13 1.37
C TYR A 341 -1.69 -0.34 1.80
N THR A 342 -1.34 -1.33 0.96
CA THR A 342 -1.32 -2.74 1.39
C THR A 342 -0.24 -3.03 2.43
N ASP A 343 0.93 -2.40 2.30
CA ASP A 343 2.02 -2.55 3.27
C ASP A 343 1.56 -1.93 4.60
N LEU A 344 0.96 -0.72 4.55
CA LEU A 344 0.38 -0.05 5.73
C LEU A 344 -0.75 -0.87 6.38
N LEU A 345 -1.62 -1.50 5.60
CA LEU A 345 -2.66 -2.38 6.16
C LEU A 345 -2.04 -3.56 6.92
N ALA A 346 -1.02 -4.21 6.36
CA ALA A 346 -0.34 -5.31 7.04
C ALA A 346 0.35 -4.86 8.33
N ALA A 347 0.87 -3.62 8.38
CA ALA A 347 1.34 -2.98 9.61
C ALA A 347 0.22 -2.77 10.65
N LEU A 348 -0.88 -2.12 10.27
CA LEU A 348 -2.01 -1.85 11.18
C LEU A 348 -2.66 -3.15 11.68
N LEU A 349 -2.68 -4.20 10.85
CA LEU A 349 -3.11 -5.54 11.22
C LEU A 349 -2.14 -6.21 12.22
N ALA A 350 -0.82 -6.11 11.98
CA ALA A 350 0.19 -6.64 12.89
C ALA A 350 0.11 -5.97 14.27
N VAL A 351 -0.15 -4.66 14.30
CA VAL A 351 -0.43 -3.89 15.52
C VAL A 351 -1.73 -4.37 16.19
N GLY A 352 -2.84 -4.46 15.44
CA GLY A 352 -4.14 -4.87 15.98
C GLY A 352 -4.23 -6.31 16.49
N LEU A 353 -3.32 -7.17 16.05
CA LEU A 353 -3.23 -8.58 16.47
C LEU A 353 -2.15 -8.84 17.53
N ASP A 354 -1.35 -7.83 17.92
CA ASP A 354 -0.17 -7.97 18.78
C ASP A 354 0.83 -9.01 18.23
N ALA A 355 1.07 -8.96 16.91
CA ALA A 355 1.84 -9.95 16.17
C ALA A 355 3.30 -10.08 16.65
N SER A 356 3.87 -11.25 16.41
CA SER A 356 5.26 -11.59 16.74
C SER A 356 6.27 -11.04 15.73
N GLU A 357 5.89 -11.01 14.45
CA GLU A 357 6.69 -10.52 13.33
C GLU A 357 5.73 -10.10 12.19
N LEU A 358 6.11 -9.07 11.42
CA LEU A 358 5.50 -8.72 10.14
C LEU A 358 6.44 -9.16 9.01
N GLN A 359 6.03 -10.13 8.20
CA GLN A 359 6.78 -10.59 7.05
C GLN A 359 6.30 -9.89 5.77
N ILE A 360 7.21 -9.28 5.03
CA ILE A 360 6.96 -8.69 3.71
C ILE A 360 7.70 -9.51 2.65
N TRP A 361 6.91 -10.20 1.84
CA TRP A 361 7.37 -11.15 0.83
C TRP A 361 7.45 -10.47 -0.55
N LYS A 362 8.63 -10.53 -1.17
CA LYS A 362 9.01 -9.86 -2.44
C LYS A 362 9.84 -10.78 -3.35
N GLU A 363 10.25 -10.28 -4.51
CA GLU A 363 11.20 -10.90 -5.46
C GLU A 363 12.66 -10.45 -5.19
N VAL A 364 13.03 -10.27 -3.92
CA VAL A 364 14.39 -9.92 -3.47
C VAL A 364 14.63 -10.52 -2.08
N ASP A 365 15.85 -10.95 -1.77
CA ASP A 365 16.19 -11.52 -0.46
C ASP A 365 16.09 -10.51 0.68
N GLY A 366 16.30 -9.22 0.40
CA GLY A 366 16.14 -8.17 1.40
C GLY A 366 16.72 -6.84 0.95
N ILE A 367 17.28 -6.09 1.90
CA ILE A 367 18.02 -4.86 1.67
C ILE A 367 19.49 -5.21 1.50
N PHE A 368 20.12 -4.67 0.45
CA PHE A 368 21.53 -4.90 0.14
C PHE A 368 22.37 -3.65 0.43
N THR A 369 23.68 -3.84 0.63
CA THR A 369 24.66 -2.74 0.82
C THR A 369 24.74 -1.73 -0.33
N ALA A 370 24.26 -2.12 -1.51
CA ALA A 370 24.08 -1.32 -2.72
C ALA A 370 23.12 -2.06 -3.65
N ASP A 371 22.63 -1.43 -4.72
CA ASP A 371 21.83 -2.11 -5.75
C ASP A 371 22.64 -3.25 -6.41
N PRO A 372 22.28 -4.54 -6.24
CA PRO A 372 23.03 -5.66 -6.80
C PRO A 372 23.02 -5.69 -8.34
N ARG A 373 22.12 -4.94 -8.99
CA ARG A 373 22.09 -4.77 -10.46
C ARG A 373 23.17 -3.82 -10.96
N LYS A 374 23.66 -2.91 -10.10
CA LYS A 374 24.72 -1.92 -10.40
C LYS A 374 26.07 -2.27 -9.76
N VAL A 375 26.07 -3.06 -8.68
CA VAL A 375 27.25 -3.41 -7.88
C VAL A 375 27.27 -4.91 -7.61
N LEU A 376 28.10 -5.65 -8.37
CA LEU A 376 28.23 -7.11 -8.22
C LEU A 376 28.83 -7.55 -6.87
N THR A 377 29.48 -6.65 -6.14
CA THR A 377 30.01 -6.88 -4.79
C THR A 377 28.98 -6.63 -3.68
N ALA A 378 27.73 -6.28 -4.00
CA ALA A 378 26.68 -6.00 -3.02
C ALA A 378 26.37 -7.24 -2.15
N ARG A 379 26.21 -7.02 -0.84
CA ARG A 379 25.93 -8.05 0.16
C ARG A 379 24.54 -7.81 0.76
N LEU A 380 23.84 -8.90 1.11
CA LEU A 380 22.59 -8.83 1.86
C LEU A 380 22.88 -8.32 3.29
N ILE A 381 22.04 -7.40 3.78
CA ILE A 381 22.10 -6.90 5.16
C ILE A 381 21.14 -7.75 6.00
N PRO A 382 21.61 -8.57 6.97
CA PRO A 382 20.75 -9.50 7.69
C PRO A 382 19.90 -8.80 8.77
N ILE A 383 20.44 -7.75 9.39
CA ILE A 383 19.78 -6.95 10.44
C ILE A 383 20.08 -5.48 10.16
N ILE A 384 19.08 -4.61 10.28
CA ILE A 384 19.20 -3.16 10.07
C ILE A 384 18.36 -2.39 11.10
N SER A 385 18.75 -1.16 11.47
CA SER A 385 17.90 -0.31 12.29
C SER A 385 16.74 0.27 11.47
N PRO A 386 15.62 0.70 12.11
CA PRO A 386 14.48 1.21 11.37
C PRO A 386 14.74 2.60 10.77
N GLU A 387 15.62 3.38 11.38
CA GLU A 387 16.03 4.70 10.91
C GLU A 387 16.86 4.59 9.61
N GLU A 388 17.81 3.64 9.57
CA GLU A 388 18.59 3.32 8.36
C GLU A 388 17.69 2.76 7.25
N ALA A 389 16.73 1.89 7.59
CA ALA A 389 15.79 1.33 6.62
C ALA A 389 14.88 2.40 5.99
N ALA A 390 14.46 3.40 6.77
CA ALA A 390 13.70 4.55 6.25
C ALA A 390 14.52 5.39 5.26
N GLU A 391 15.74 5.77 5.64
CA GLU A 391 16.67 6.56 4.80
C GLU A 391 17.02 5.82 3.50
N LEU A 392 17.35 4.52 3.57
CA LEU A 392 17.62 3.70 2.39
C LEU A 392 16.42 3.55 1.46
N THR A 393 15.21 3.46 2.02
CA THR A 393 14.01 3.32 1.19
C THR A 393 13.67 4.62 0.48
N TYR A 394 13.83 5.76 1.15
CA TYR A 394 13.60 7.08 0.56
C TYR A 394 14.58 7.36 -0.60
N TYR A 395 15.88 7.09 -0.42
CA TYR A 395 16.91 7.35 -1.43
C TYR A 395 17.18 6.18 -2.41
N GLY A 396 16.16 5.36 -2.70
CA GLY A 396 16.15 4.50 -3.90
C GLY A 396 15.94 2.99 -3.70
N SER A 397 15.83 2.49 -2.47
CA SER A 397 15.60 1.07 -2.19
C SER A 397 14.12 0.78 -1.91
N GLU A 398 13.25 0.65 -2.94
CA GLU A 398 11.78 0.45 -2.82
C GLU A 398 11.34 -0.88 -2.14
N VAL A 399 11.74 -1.10 -0.89
CA VAL A 399 11.58 -2.37 -0.17
C VAL A 399 10.39 -2.34 0.80
N ILE A 400 9.99 -1.18 1.32
CA ILE A 400 8.82 -1.03 2.23
C ILE A 400 8.32 0.43 2.20
N HIS A 401 7.01 0.67 2.25
CA HIS A 401 6.51 2.06 2.33
C HIS A 401 6.93 2.73 3.68
N PRO A 402 7.50 3.95 3.71
CA PRO A 402 8.02 4.55 4.95
C PRO A 402 6.99 4.64 6.09
N PHE A 403 5.75 5.02 5.77
CA PHE A 403 4.65 5.12 6.75
C PHE A 403 4.25 3.77 7.35
N THR A 404 4.55 2.66 6.67
CA THR A 404 4.35 1.29 7.20
C THR A 404 5.31 1.01 8.34
N MET A 405 6.59 1.40 8.20
CA MET A 405 7.59 1.18 9.24
C MET A 405 7.20 1.88 10.54
N GLU A 406 6.84 3.16 10.45
CA GLU A 406 6.53 4.00 11.60
C GLU A 406 5.48 3.38 12.54
N GLN A 407 4.37 2.87 11.98
CA GLN A 407 3.27 2.29 12.76
C GLN A 407 3.69 1.01 13.51
N VAL A 408 4.56 0.18 12.93
CA VAL A 408 5.00 -1.11 13.50
C VAL A 408 6.10 -0.90 14.54
N ILE A 409 7.05 0.01 14.28
CA ILE A 409 8.14 0.34 15.21
C ILE A 409 7.59 0.85 16.55
N ARG A 410 6.54 1.68 16.52
CA ARG A 410 5.86 2.23 17.71
C ARG A 410 5.35 1.13 18.66
N ARG A 411 5.08 -0.08 18.16
CA ARG A 411 4.64 -1.25 18.95
C ARG A 411 5.74 -2.29 19.18
N LYS A 412 6.98 -1.99 18.78
CA LYS A 412 8.18 -2.84 18.92
C LYS A 412 8.03 -4.22 18.27
N ILE A 413 7.24 -4.32 17.20
CA ILE A 413 7.13 -5.54 16.38
C ILE A 413 8.25 -5.51 15.31
N PRO A 414 9.00 -6.60 15.10
CA PRO A 414 10.00 -6.68 14.04
C PRO A 414 9.37 -6.85 12.65
N ILE A 415 10.00 -6.26 11.64
CA ILE A 415 9.63 -6.46 10.23
C ILE A 415 10.72 -7.30 9.56
N ARG A 416 10.34 -8.38 8.87
CA ARG A 416 11.25 -9.20 8.07
C ARG A 416 10.90 -9.10 6.60
N ILE A 417 11.87 -8.75 5.77
CA ILE A 417 11.75 -8.80 4.31
C ILE A 417 12.30 -10.15 3.84
N LYS A 418 11.57 -10.86 2.98
CA LYS A 418 11.95 -12.18 2.45
C LYS A 418 11.69 -12.31 0.94
N ASN A 419 12.48 -13.16 0.28
CA ASN A 419 12.26 -13.56 -1.11
C ASN A 419 11.23 -14.70 -1.20
N VAL A 420 10.31 -14.61 -2.16
CA VAL A 420 9.36 -15.67 -2.51
C VAL A 420 10.00 -16.72 -3.44
N GLU A 421 10.98 -16.33 -4.25
CA GLU A 421 11.78 -17.25 -5.09
C GLU A 421 12.73 -18.09 -4.24
N ASN A 422 13.17 -17.56 -3.08
CA ASN A 422 14.04 -18.22 -2.11
C ASN A 422 13.44 -18.21 -0.69
N PRO A 423 12.42 -19.05 -0.39
CA PRO A 423 11.76 -19.08 0.92
C PRO A 423 12.68 -19.41 2.11
N GLN A 424 13.79 -20.11 1.85
CA GLN A 424 14.76 -20.53 2.88
C GLN A 424 15.76 -19.42 3.24
N GLY A 425 15.79 -18.31 2.48
CA GLY A 425 16.57 -17.13 2.85
C GLY A 425 16.15 -16.56 4.22
N GLY A 426 17.12 -16.23 5.06
CA GLY A 426 16.87 -15.56 6.35
C GLY A 426 16.33 -14.12 6.19
N GLY A 427 16.70 -13.50 5.06
CA GLY A 427 16.27 -12.17 4.63
C GLY A 427 16.90 -11.01 5.41
N THR A 428 16.24 -9.86 5.40
CA THR A 428 16.60 -8.70 6.23
C THR A 428 15.58 -8.52 7.35
N VAL A 429 16.05 -8.43 8.60
CA VAL A 429 15.23 -8.05 9.76
C VAL A 429 15.45 -6.57 10.08
N ILE A 430 14.39 -5.76 9.95
CA ILE A 430 14.31 -4.43 10.54
C ILE A 430 13.93 -4.63 12.00
N HIS A 431 14.91 -4.60 12.90
CA HIS A 431 14.68 -4.76 14.33
C HIS A 431 14.39 -3.38 14.94
N PRO A 432 13.29 -3.20 15.70
CA PRO A 432 13.06 -1.98 16.47
C PRO A 432 14.27 -1.73 17.37
N ASN A 433 14.79 -0.50 17.40
CA ASN A 433 15.90 -0.19 18.31
C ASN A 433 15.48 -0.60 19.74
N PRO A 434 16.24 -1.46 20.45
CA PRO A 434 16.05 -1.58 21.88
C PRO A 434 16.21 -0.17 22.47
N GLU A 435 15.37 0.19 23.45
CA GLU A 435 15.52 1.48 24.10
C GLU A 435 16.96 1.64 24.59
N PRO A 436 17.56 2.84 24.47
CA PRO A 436 18.90 3.07 24.96
C PRO A 436 18.89 2.79 26.47
N SER A 437 19.42 1.64 26.85
CA SER A 437 19.47 1.21 28.24
C SER A 437 20.20 2.30 29.00
N VAL A 438 19.47 3.03 29.87
CA VAL A 438 20.06 3.96 30.81
C VAL A 438 21.16 3.19 31.51
N ALA A 439 22.41 3.62 31.32
CA ALA A 439 23.56 2.86 31.78
C ALA A 439 23.35 2.58 33.28
N PRO A 440 23.34 1.32 33.73
CA PRO A 440 23.12 1.01 35.12
C PRO A 440 24.27 1.64 35.91
N ASN A 441 23.97 2.64 36.74
CA ASN A 441 24.98 3.25 37.60
C ASN A 441 25.59 2.16 38.47
N ASP A 442 26.91 2.00 38.40
CA ASP A 442 27.64 0.90 39.05
C ASP A 442 27.47 0.92 40.58
N ALA A 443 26.62 0.02 41.11
CA ALA A 443 26.52 -0.28 42.54
C ALA A 443 25.85 -1.65 42.84
N ASP A 444 24.55 -1.78 42.56
CA ASP A 444 23.64 -2.62 43.38
C ASP A 444 23.09 -3.92 42.71
N SER A 445 23.71 -4.42 41.64
CA SER A 445 23.17 -5.55 40.85
C SER A 445 23.88 -6.90 41.01
N LEU A 446 24.39 -7.22 42.20
CA LEU A 446 25.10 -8.49 42.49
C LEU A 446 24.32 -9.53 43.33
N LEU A 447 23.01 -9.34 43.54
CA LEU A 447 22.16 -10.29 44.27
C LEU A 447 20.81 -10.52 43.57
N PHE A 448 20.75 -11.50 42.66
CA PHE A 448 19.66 -12.49 42.59
C PHE A 448 20.05 -13.62 41.63
N SER A 449 20.08 -14.85 42.15
CA SER A 449 20.55 -16.04 41.42
C SER A 449 19.45 -17.07 41.22
N GLY A 450 19.26 -17.51 39.96
CA GLY A 450 18.70 -18.81 39.63
C GLY A 450 17.21 -18.85 39.27
N GLU A 451 16.93 -18.98 37.97
CA GLU A 451 16.28 -20.19 37.42
C GLU A 451 16.60 -20.31 35.91
N MET A 452 16.67 -21.53 35.37
CA MET A 452 17.18 -21.81 34.02
C MET A 452 16.06 -22.11 33.02
N GLY A 453 15.63 -21.11 32.26
CA GLY A 453 14.68 -21.24 31.15
C GLY A 453 15.31 -20.89 29.80
N ILE A 454 16.03 -21.84 29.18
CA ILE A 454 16.70 -21.60 27.89
C ILE A 454 15.67 -21.58 26.76
N THR A 455 15.45 -20.42 26.15
CA THR A 455 14.64 -20.27 24.93
C THR A 455 15.54 -19.91 23.74
N PRO A 456 15.22 -20.33 22.50
CA PRO A 456 16.05 -20.01 21.33
C PRO A 456 16.19 -18.49 21.09
N LEU A 457 15.20 -17.71 21.53
CA LEU A 457 15.23 -16.24 21.50
C LEU A 457 16.30 -15.67 22.45
N THR A 458 16.44 -16.22 23.66
CA THR A 458 17.50 -15.79 24.60
C THR A 458 18.89 -16.05 24.06
N THR A 459 19.15 -17.18 23.39
CA THR A 459 20.43 -17.44 22.72
C THR A 459 20.73 -16.48 21.57
N LEU A 460 19.73 -16.03 20.80
CA LEU A 460 19.93 -15.01 19.77
C LEU A 460 20.22 -13.62 20.37
N SER A 461 19.52 -13.25 21.44
CA SER A 461 19.79 -12.00 22.17
C SER A 461 21.16 -12.00 22.87
N GLN A 462 21.58 -13.15 23.40
CA GLN A 462 22.90 -13.35 23.98
C GLN A 462 24.01 -13.39 22.91
N LEU A 463 23.76 -13.96 21.73
CA LEU A 463 24.72 -13.87 20.61
C LEU A 463 24.85 -12.44 20.07
N ALA A 464 23.75 -11.69 19.97
CA ALA A 464 23.78 -10.28 19.56
C ALA A 464 24.54 -9.41 20.60
N SER A 465 24.28 -9.60 21.89
CA SER A 465 24.98 -8.85 22.95
C SER A 465 26.44 -9.32 23.17
N ALA A 466 26.76 -10.59 22.93
CA ALA A 466 28.13 -11.09 22.90
C ALA A 466 28.91 -10.53 21.70
N ALA A 467 28.32 -10.48 20.51
CA ALA A 467 28.92 -9.81 19.35
C ALA A 467 29.16 -8.32 19.63
N HIS A 468 28.16 -7.61 20.18
CA HIS A 468 28.29 -6.20 20.57
C HIS A 468 29.28 -5.91 21.72
N SER A 469 29.75 -6.93 22.45
CA SER A 469 30.73 -6.76 23.54
C SER A 469 32.12 -7.35 23.23
N ALA A 470 32.23 -8.26 22.25
CA ALA A 470 33.51 -8.83 21.82
C ALA A 470 34.29 -7.90 20.88
N GLU A 471 33.62 -7.07 20.06
CA GLU A 471 34.30 -6.27 19.04
C GLU A 471 34.12 -4.76 19.24
N ARG A 472 35.26 -4.08 19.46
CA ARG A 472 35.42 -2.65 19.09
C ARG A 472 35.55 -2.54 17.57
N GLU A 473 34.51 -2.97 16.86
CA GLU A 473 34.47 -2.94 15.41
C GLU A 473 34.61 -1.50 14.88
N LYS A 474 35.29 -1.35 13.75
CA LYS A 474 35.39 -0.05 13.08
C LYS A 474 34.02 0.27 12.47
N LYS A 475 33.23 1.12 13.13
CA LYS A 475 31.95 1.61 12.62
C LYS A 475 32.09 2.08 11.16
N VAL A 476 31.52 1.30 10.25
CA VAL A 476 31.42 1.59 8.81
C VAL A 476 29.98 1.99 8.46
N PRO A 477 29.77 2.72 7.35
CA PRO A 477 28.45 2.86 6.77
C PRO A 477 27.82 1.50 6.45
N THR A 478 26.50 1.46 6.50
CA THR A 478 25.70 0.24 6.32
C THR A 478 25.43 -0.02 4.83
N ALA A 479 25.18 1.04 4.05
CA ALA A 479 24.85 0.94 2.64
C ALA A 479 25.10 2.23 1.84
N VAL A 480 25.10 2.10 0.52
CA VAL A 480 25.18 3.18 -0.46
C VAL A 480 24.01 3.05 -1.43
N THR A 481 23.23 4.11 -1.66
CA THR A 481 22.17 4.13 -2.68
C THR A 481 22.44 5.21 -3.72
N ILE A 482 21.79 5.08 -4.88
CA ILE A 482 21.82 6.10 -5.91
C ILE A 482 20.45 6.22 -6.59
N LYS A 483 19.92 7.44 -6.67
CA LYS A 483 18.68 7.80 -7.36
C LYS A 483 19.05 8.57 -8.64
N ASP A 484 18.78 7.96 -9.80
CA ASP A 484 19.06 8.55 -11.12
C ASP A 484 17.91 9.47 -11.57
N HIS A 485 18.03 10.08 -12.76
CA HIS A 485 16.99 10.94 -13.38
C HIS A 485 16.59 12.16 -12.52
N ILE A 486 17.60 12.77 -11.90
CA ILE A 486 17.46 13.98 -11.08
C ILE A 486 17.77 15.22 -11.93
N VAL A 487 17.02 16.29 -11.67
CA VAL A 487 17.27 17.65 -12.18
C VAL A 487 17.65 18.54 -11.01
N VAL A 488 18.81 19.20 -11.09
CA VAL A 488 19.22 20.23 -10.12
C VAL A 488 18.71 21.58 -10.58
N ILE A 489 17.80 22.19 -9.82
CA ILE A 489 17.35 23.57 -10.02
C ILE A 489 18.10 24.48 -9.06
N ASN A 490 18.93 25.37 -9.63
CA ASN A 490 19.70 26.39 -8.92
C ASN A 490 18.99 27.75 -9.07
N VAL A 491 18.41 28.26 -7.98
CA VAL A 491 17.71 29.56 -7.90
C VAL A 491 18.57 30.56 -7.14
N ASN A 492 19.02 31.62 -7.81
CA ASN A 492 19.78 32.72 -7.21
C ASN A 492 18.92 33.98 -7.08
N SER A 493 18.78 34.48 -5.85
CA SER A 493 18.01 35.68 -5.51
C SER A 493 18.69 36.96 -5.97
N ASN A 494 17.91 37.88 -6.54
CA ASN A 494 18.35 39.23 -6.92
C ASN A 494 18.18 40.28 -5.79
N ARG A 495 17.93 39.82 -4.54
CA ARG A 495 17.77 40.58 -3.28
C ARG A 495 16.86 41.81 -3.30
N LYS A 496 15.69 41.68 -2.64
CA LYS A 496 15.11 42.79 -1.85
C LYS A 496 14.18 42.35 -0.70
N THR A 497 14.22 41.08 -0.32
CA THR A 497 13.29 40.43 0.62
C THR A 497 14.03 39.59 1.65
N ILE A 498 13.37 39.32 2.78
CA ILE A 498 13.92 38.47 3.86
C ILE A 498 13.87 37.00 3.40
N SER A 499 14.90 36.22 3.74
CA SER A 499 15.13 34.85 3.27
C SER A 499 13.94 33.90 3.44
N HIS A 500 13.18 34.00 4.53
CA HIS A 500 11.99 33.17 4.77
C HIS A 500 10.92 33.33 3.66
N GLY A 501 10.69 34.55 3.17
CA GLY A 501 9.70 34.81 2.13
C GLY A 501 10.14 34.35 0.74
N PHE A 502 11.45 34.32 0.50
CA PHE A 502 12.04 33.75 -0.72
C PHE A 502 11.86 32.23 -0.78
N LEU A 503 12.17 31.52 0.31
CA LEU A 503 11.95 30.08 0.43
C LEU A 503 10.47 29.72 0.32
N ALA A 504 9.59 30.40 1.08
CA ALA A 504 8.15 30.15 1.02
C ALA A 504 7.56 30.33 -0.39
N LYS A 505 8.03 31.33 -1.15
CA LYS A 505 7.61 31.54 -2.55
C LYS A 505 8.11 30.44 -3.49
N ILE A 506 9.31 29.90 -3.26
CA ILE A 506 9.85 28.78 -4.04
C ILE A 506 9.05 27.50 -3.77
N PHE A 507 8.91 27.09 -2.51
CA PHE A 507 8.19 25.85 -2.17
C PHE A 507 6.71 25.92 -2.52
N GLY A 508 6.03 27.05 -2.26
CA GLY A 508 4.64 27.24 -2.71
C GLY A 508 4.48 27.24 -4.24
N THR A 509 5.55 27.50 -5.01
CA THR A 509 5.54 27.35 -6.48
C THR A 509 5.75 25.90 -6.91
N LEU A 510 6.61 25.14 -6.21
CA LEU A 510 6.81 23.71 -6.47
C LEU A 510 5.56 22.89 -6.13
N ASP A 511 4.91 23.21 -5.00
CA ASP A 511 3.66 22.62 -4.52
C ASP A 511 2.51 22.77 -5.52
N ARG A 512 2.30 23.99 -6.08
CA ARG A 512 1.32 24.23 -7.18
C ARG A 512 1.55 23.38 -8.44
N PHE A 513 2.76 22.82 -8.62
CA PHE A 513 3.11 21.95 -9.74
C PHE A 513 3.19 20.46 -9.32
N GLY A 514 2.92 20.13 -8.05
CA GLY A 514 3.01 18.78 -7.51
C GLY A 514 4.43 18.22 -7.41
N VAL A 515 5.45 19.10 -7.26
CA VAL A 515 6.86 18.70 -7.31
C VAL A 515 7.44 18.51 -5.91
N SER A 516 7.75 17.27 -5.56
CA SER A 516 8.57 16.92 -4.40
C SER A 516 10.05 17.30 -4.63
N VAL A 517 10.73 17.66 -3.53
CA VAL A 517 12.17 17.95 -3.53
C VAL A 517 12.88 16.92 -2.67
N ASP A 518 13.87 16.23 -3.23
CA ASP A 518 14.60 15.14 -2.57
C ASP A 518 15.75 15.65 -1.70
N LEU A 519 16.48 16.68 -2.18
CA LEU A 519 17.55 17.37 -1.45
C LEU A 519 17.45 18.87 -1.64
N ILE A 520 17.80 19.59 -0.58
CA ILE A 520 17.93 21.04 -0.56
C ILE A 520 19.34 21.37 -0.05
N SER A 521 19.96 22.38 -0.66
CA SER A 521 21.19 23.02 -0.16
C SER A 521 21.01 24.54 -0.30
N THR A 522 21.29 25.30 0.77
CA THR A 522 20.96 26.74 0.83
C THR A 522 22.14 27.60 1.27
N SER A 523 22.07 28.87 0.87
CA SER A 523 22.91 29.96 1.33
C SER A 523 22.04 31.20 1.52
N GLU A 524 22.63 32.35 1.83
CA GLU A 524 21.89 33.62 2.02
C GLU A 524 21.14 34.09 0.76
N VAL A 525 21.58 33.68 -0.45
CA VAL A 525 20.98 34.11 -1.73
C VAL A 525 20.75 33.00 -2.76
N HIS A 526 21.52 31.91 -2.72
CA HIS A 526 21.35 30.74 -3.59
C HIS A 526 20.57 29.64 -2.86
N VAL A 527 19.60 29.05 -3.54
CA VAL A 527 18.88 27.84 -3.14
C VAL A 527 19.00 26.84 -4.28
N SER A 528 19.63 25.70 -3.97
CA SER A 528 19.88 24.60 -4.89
C SER A 528 19.03 23.41 -4.47
N MET A 529 18.24 22.87 -5.40
CA MET A 529 17.24 21.84 -5.12
C MET A 529 17.39 20.68 -6.10
N ALA A 530 17.41 19.46 -5.60
CA ALA A 530 17.37 18.25 -6.40
C ALA A 530 15.92 17.74 -6.47
N ILE A 531 15.39 17.61 -7.69
CA ILE A 531 14.03 17.09 -7.94
C ILE A 531 14.09 15.93 -8.94
N GLU A 532 13.16 14.99 -8.86
CA GLU A 532 13.03 13.87 -9.80
C GLU A 532 12.31 14.32 -11.09
N ASP A 533 12.74 13.87 -12.28
CA ASP A 533 12.11 14.21 -13.58
C ASP A 533 10.78 13.47 -13.84
N THR A 534 9.89 13.51 -12.85
CA THR A 534 8.51 12.99 -12.94
C THR A 534 7.60 13.91 -13.79
N ILE A 535 7.87 15.21 -13.81
CA ILE A 535 7.05 16.24 -14.45
C ILE A 535 7.48 16.51 -15.90
N GLY A 536 6.98 15.68 -16.82
CA GLY A 536 7.33 15.68 -18.25
C GLY A 536 7.52 17.09 -18.88
N LYS A 537 8.75 17.32 -19.38
CA LYS A 537 9.36 18.52 -20.01
C LYS A 537 8.52 19.81 -20.15
N LYS A 538 7.33 19.77 -20.77
CA LYS A 538 6.42 20.93 -20.89
C LYS A 538 5.98 21.51 -19.53
N ALA A 539 5.90 20.67 -18.49
CA ALA A 539 5.64 21.12 -17.11
C ALA A 539 6.88 21.76 -16.49
N MET A 540 8.05 21.11 -16.62
CA MET A 540 9.35 21.65 -16.18
C MET A 540 9.65 23.04 -16.79
N GLU A 541 9.41 23.23 -18.08
CA GLU A 541 9.56 24.53 -18.76
C GLU A 541 8.64 25.63 -18.18
N ARG A 542 7.45 25.27 -17.68
CA ARG A 542 6.52 26.20 -17.03
C ARG A 542 6.99 26.51 -15.61
N LEU A 543 7.36 25.49 -14.83
CA LEU A 543 7.92 25.63 -13.48
C LEU A 543 9.15 26.55 -13.48
N VAL A 544 10.14 26.28 -14.34
CA VAL A 544 11.35 27.10 -14.46
C VAL A 544 11.02 28.55 -14.88
N ARG A 545 9.98 28.75 -15.71
CA ARG A 545 9.51 30.09 -16.08
C ARG A 545 8.84 30.82 -14.91
N GLU A 546 8.13 30.11 -14.04
CA GLU A 546 7.48 30.71 -12.86
C GLU A 546 8.49 30.98 -11.73
N LEU A 547 9.45 30.09 -11.50
CA LEU A 547 10.55 30.29 -10.55
C LEU A 547 11.45 31.48 -10.93
N ARG A 548 11.55 31.84 -12.23
CA ARG A 548 12.22 33.08 -12.68
C ARG A 548 11.56 34.36 -12.16
N ASN A 549 10.32 34.30 -11.67
CA ASN A 549 9.69 35.42 -10.96
C ASN A 549 10.25 35.62 -9.54
N SER A 550 11.16 34.75 -9.07
CA SER A 550 11.79 34.79 -7.75
C SER A 550 13.31 35.04 -7.80
N GLY A 551 13.94 34.90 -8.97
CA GLY A 551 15.39 35.07 -9.14
C GLY A 551 15.89 34.58 -10.49
N THR A 552 17.21 34.57 -10.67
CA THR A 552 17.84 33.90 -11.83
C THR A 552 17.85 32.39 -11.60
N VAL A 553 17.29 31.62 -12.55
CA VAL A 553 17.13 30.16 -12.44
C VAL A 553 17.91 29.45 -13.53
N THR A 554 18.78 28.51 -13.13
CA THR A 554 19.38 27.50 -14.01
C THR A 554 18.88 26.10 -13.61
N ALA A 555 18.83 25.18 -14.57
CA ALA A 555 18.37 23.81 -14.36
C ALA A 555 19.33 22.86 -15.09
N HIS A 556 19.85 21.87 -14.37
CA HIS A 556 20.85 20.91 -14.83
C HIS A 556 20.19 19.52 -14.82
N PRO A 557 19.78 18.98 -15.98
CA PRO A 557 19.19 17.65 -16.08
C PRO A 557 20.26 16.55 -16.05
N ASP A 558 19.82 15.29 -16.09
CA ASP A 558 20.68 14.10 -16.21
C ASP A 558 21.69 13.95 -15.06
N MET A 559 21.29 14.35 -13.85
CA MET A 559 22.05 14.20 -12.60
C MET A 559 21.60 12.97 -11.81
N ALA A 560 22.36 12.58 -10.78
CA ALA A 560 22.01 11.52 -9.84
C ALA A 560 22.35 11.90 -8.39
N ILE A 561 21.45 11.57 -7.45
CA ILE A 561 21.69 11.69 -6.00
C ILE A 561 22.38 10.41 -5.52
N LEU A 562 23.55 10.55 -4.92
CA LEU A 562 24.36 9.47 -4.34
C LEU A 562 24.38 9.65 -2.82
N SER A 563 23.85 8.66 -2.09
CA SER A 563 23.64 8.72 -0.65
C SER A 563 24.38 7.61 0.08
N LEU A 564 25.12 7.98 1.12
CA LEU A 564 25.82 7.08 2.04
C LEU A 564 25.05 7.03 3.36
N VAL A 565 24.63 5.85 3.79
CA VAL A 565 23.73 5.66 4.94
C VAL A 565 24.37 4.74 5.98
N GLY A 566 24.26 5.10 7.26
CA GLY A 566 24.62 4.23 8.37
C GLY A 566 24.21 4.78 9.74
N LYS A 567 23.98 3.90 10.70
CA LYS A 567 23.67 4.29 12.08
C LYS A 567 24.82 5.10 12.71
N GLN A 568 24.50 6.27 13.27
CA GLN A 568 25.45 7.14 13.99
C GLN A 568 26.61 7.72 13.13
N MET A 569 26.35 8.21 11.90
CA MET A 569 27.38 8.83 11.05
C MET A 569 28.10 10.00 11.75
N LYS A 570 27.43 10.75 12.65
CA LYS A 570 28.04 11.76 13.53
C LYS A 570 29.31 11.28 14.25
N HIS A 571 29.33 10.01 14.65
CA HIS A 571 30.43 9.40 15.41
C HIS A 571 31.46 8.71 14.50
N MET A 572 31.21 8.60 13.19
CA MET A 572 32.14 8.05 12.19
C MET A 572 33.07 9.16 11.65
N VAL A 573 33.84 9.79 12.54
CA VAL A 573 34.73 10.91 12.19
C VAL A 573 35.67 10.52 11.03
N GLY A 574 35.65 11.33 9.97
CA GLY A 574 36.45 11.11 8.76
C GLY A 574 35.72 10.36 7.62
N ILE A 575 34.52 9.81 7.83
CA ILE A 575 33.83 9.07 6.76
C ILE A 575 33.41 9.96 5.58
N ALA A 576 32.92 11.18 5.86
CA ALA A 576 32.63 12.19 4.84
C ALA A 576 33.89 12.56 4.04
N GLY A 577 35.03 12.71 4.74
CA GLY A 577 36.33 12.94 4.10
C GLY A 577 36.70 11.81 3.13
N ARG A 578 36.59 10.55 3.58
CA ARG A 578 36.83 9.39 2.70
C ARG A 578 35.88 9.36 1.51
N MET A 579 34.60 9.64 1.71
CA MET A 579 33.58 9.67 0.65
C MET A 579 33.99 10.65 -0.47
N PHE A 580 34.30 11.89 -0.11
CA PHE A 580 34.68 12.93 -1.08
C PHE A 580 36.08 12.73 -1.67
N SER A 581 37.06 12.24 -0.90
CA SER A 581 38.37 11.83 -1.43
C SER A 581 38.24 10.69 -2.46
N THR A 582 37.41 9.68 -2.18
CA THR A 582 37.19 8.56 -3.11
C THR A 582 36.53 9.04 -4.42
N LEU A 583 35.59 9.99 -4.34
CA LEU A 583 34.99 10.60 -5.53
C LEU A 583 36.00 11.42 -6.35
N ALA A 584 36.88 12.17 -5.67
CA ALA A 584 37.94 12.94 -6.32
C ALA A 584 39.02 12.04 -6.98
N GLU A 585 39.45 10.98 -6.29
CA GLU A 585 40.32 9.93 -6.85
C GLU A 585 39.67 9.22 -8.04
N GLY A 586 38.35 9.00 -7.97
CA GLY A 586 37.53 8.51 -9.07
C GLY A 586 37.32 9.53 -10.20
N ASN A 587 37.82 10.76 -10.10
CA ASN A 587 37.55 11.87 -11.03
C ASN A 587 36.03 12.03 -11.31
N VAL A 588 35.24 12.06 -10.23
CA VAL A 588 33.80 12.36 -10.26
C VAL A 588 33.59 13.75 -9.65
N ASN A 589 33.03 14.68 -10.43
CA ASN A 589 32.71 16.02 -9.93
C ASN A 589 31.42 16.01 -9.10
N ILE A 590 31.32 16.92 -8.13
CA ILE A 590 30.17 17.06 -7.22
C ILE A 590 29.53 18.44 -7.44
N GLU A 591 28.25 18.47 -7.79
CA GLU A 591 27.46 19.70 -7.99
C GLU A 591 26.87 20.21 -6.67
N MET A 592 26.41 19.30 -5.80
CA MET A 592 25.74 19.63 -4.53
C MET A 592 26.16 18.65 -3.43
N ILE A 593 26.28 19.15 -2.20
CA ILE A 593 26.35 18.35 -0.98
C ILE A 593 25.17 18.74 -0.08
N SER A 594 24.54 17.76 0.55
CA SER A 594 23.53 17.95 1.59
C SER A 594 23.69 16.88 2.67
N GLN A 595 23.66 17.30 3.93
CA GLN A 595 23.71 16.42 5.10
C GLN A 595 22.58 16.86 6.05
N GLY A 596 21.64 15.94 6.30
CA GLY A 596 20.48 16.23 7.13
C GLY A 596 20.80 16.25 8.63
N ALA A 597 19.86 16.81 9.41
CA ALA A 597 19.91 16.75 10.87
C ALA A 597 19.66 15.34 11.45
N SER A 598 19.30 14.34 10.62
CA SER A 598 19.13 12.94 11.04
C SER A 598 20.44 12.24 11.39
N GLU A 599 21.59 12.78 10.96
CA GLU A 599 22.95 12.26 11.25
C GLU A 599 23.16 10.77 10.90
N ILE A 600 22.37 10.28 9.94
CA ILE A 600 22.36 8.90 9.43
C ILE A 600 22.64 8.86 7.91
N ASN A 601 22.28 9.91 7.17
CA ASN A 601 22.62 10.09 5.76
C ASN A 601 23.75 11.12 5.56
N ILE A 602 24.50 10.95 4.46
CA ILE A 602 25.27 12.01 3.78
C ILE A 602 24.99 11.85 2.29
N SER A 603 24.51 12.90 1.64
CA SER A 603 24.11 12.85 0.22
C SER A 603 24.86 13.88 -0.62
N CYS A 604 25.21 13.52 -1.84
CA CYS A 604 25.76 14.44 -2.83
C CYS A 604 25.12 14.22 -4.21
N VAL A 605 25.12 15.26 -5.05
CA VAL A 605 24.62 15.17 -6.43
C VAL A 605 25.79 15.22 -7.41
N ILE A 606 25.79 14.28 -8.35
CA ILE A 606 26.83 14.07 -9.37
C ILE A 606 26.19 13.99 -10.76
N GLU A 607 27.00 14.09 -11.82
CA GLU A 607 26.51 13.85 -13.19
C GLU A 607 26.09 12.38 -13.38
N GLY A 608 24.92 12.14 -13.98
CA GLY A 608 24.33 10.81 -14.10
C GLY A 608 25.15 9.83 -14.93
N ARG A 609 26.06 10.31 -15.80
CA ARG A 609 27.02 9.46 -16.53
C ARG A 609 28.03 8.75 -15.61
N ASP A 610 28.36 9.37 -14.47
CA ASP A 610 29.35 8.86 -13.52
C ASP A 610 28.69 8.06 -12.37
N SER A 611 27.35 7.98 -12.36
CA SER A 611 26.50 7.26 -11.38
C SER A 611 27.04 5.89 -10.94
N THR A 612 27.17 4.96 -11.89
CA THR A 612 27.55 3.57 -11.62
C THR A 612 29.01 3.45 -11.19
N LYS A 613 29.89 4.35 -11.69
CA LYS A 613 31.29 4.44 -11.29
C LYS A 613 31.41 4.89 -9.84
N ALA A 614 30.74 5.99 -9.49
CA ALA A 614 30.70 6.57 -8.16
C ALA A 614 30.13 5.61 -7.11
N LEU A 615 29.04 4.91 -7.43
CA LEU A 615 28.44 3.89 -6.57
C LEU A 615 29.44 2.74 -6.27
N ASN A 616 30.11 2.21 -7.29
CA ASN A 616 31.06 1.10 -7.11
C ASN A 616 32.31 1.51 -6.29
N ILE A 617 32.89 2.69 -6.53
CA ILE A 617 34.09 3.12 -5.79
C ILE A 617 33.78 3.45 -4.31
N ILE A 618 32.62 4.05 -4.01
CA ILE A 618 32.20 4.28 -2.61
C ILE A 618 31.87 2.97 -1.92
N HIS A 619 31.19 2.03 -2.60
CA HIS A 619 30.89 0.71 -2.05
C HIS A 619 32.17 -0.03 -1.62
N GLN A 620 33.23 -0.01 -2.42
CA GLN A 620 34.51 -0.63 -2.08
C GLN A 620 35.27 0.14 -0.98
N SER A 621 35.39 1.46 -1.09
CA SER A 621 36.22 2.30 -0.19
C SER A 621 35.60 2.56 1.19
N CYS A 622 34.30 2.92 1.24
CA CYS A 622 33.65 3.34 2.48
C CYS A 622 33.21 2.15 3.32
N LEU A 623 32.62 1.11 2.72
CA LEU A 623 32.23 -0.13 3.41
C LEU A 623 33.42 -1.10 3.56
N GLN A 624 34.59 -0.79 3.01
CA GLN A 624 35.82 -1.61 3.08
C GLN A 624 35.65 -3.02 2.48
N ILE A 625 34.71 -3.19 1.56
CA ILE A 625 34.44 -4.46 0.88
C ILE A 625 35.54 -4.70 -0.14
N THR A 626 36.49 -5.56 0.23
CA THR A 626 37.56 -6.00 -0.67
C THR A 626 36.92 -6.82 -1.81
N PRO A 627 37.13 -6.46 -3.10
CA PRO A 627 36.70 -7.29 -4.20
C PRO A 627 37.49 -8.61 -4.19
N GLU A 628 36.80 -9.75 -4.26
CA GLU A 628 37.46 -11.06 -4.23
C GLU A 628 38.28 -11.28 -5.52
N ALA A 629 39.60 -11.15 -5.39
CA ALA A 629 40.52 -11.21 -6.52
C ALA A 629 40.65 -12.63 -7.08
N ALA A 630 39.98 -12.87 -8.21
CA ALA A 630 40.32 -13.88 -9.21
C ALA A 630 40.55 -15.32 -8.69
N ARG A 631 39.73 -15.79 -7.75
CA ARG A 631 39.48 -17.23 -7.55
C ARG A 631 38.20 -17.61 -8.27
N GLY A 632 38.23 -18.73 -8.99
CA GLY A 632 37.15 -19.14 -9.88
C GLY A 632 35.84 -19.42 -9.15
N ARG A 633 34.72 -19.20 -9.85
CA ARG A 633 33.33 -19.44 -9.40
C ARG A 633 33.19 -20.65 -8.46
N VAL A 634 32.85 -20.43 -7.19
CA VAL A 634 31.62 -20.98 -6.58
C VAL A 634 31.12 -20.03 -5.49
N GLY A 635 29.90 -19.54 -5.65
CA GLY A 635 29.08 -18.91 -4.60
C GLY A 635 27.62 -19.14 -4.99
N PRO A 636 26.72 -19.61 -4.10
CA PRO A 636 25.42 -20.16 -4.48
C PRO A 636 24.35 -19.06 -4.71
N TRP A 637 24.71 -17.99 -5.42
CA TRP A 637 23.92 -16.76 -5.58
C TRP A 637 24.04 -16.20 -7.00
N LEU A 638 23.58 -16.97 -8.00
CA LEU A 638 23.43 -16.54 -9.38
C LEU A 638 22.27 -17.29 -10.03
N PHE A 639 21.32 -16.51 -10.57
CA PHE A 639 20.02 -16.90 -11.14
C PHE A 639 18.98 -17.32 -10.09
#